data_AF-G1N361-F1
#
_entry.id   AF-G1N361-F1
#
_cell.length_a   1.000
_cell.length_b   1.000
_cell.length_c   1.000
_cell.angle_alpha   90.00
_cell.angle_beta   90.00
_cell.angle_gamma   90.00
#
_symmetry.space_group_name_H-M   'P 1'
#
loop_
_entity.id
_entity.type
_entity.pdbx_description
1 polymer ?
#
loop_
_entity_poly.entity_id
_entity_poly.type
_entity_poly.pdbx_seq_one_letter_code
_entity_poly.pdbx_strand_id
1 'polypeptide(L)'
;MQCWQSPGTLGGKEFGTSLFPPSFFPHRIPGRLNDRRTPLGELNWIFTAITDTIAWNVLPRDLFQKLFRQDLLVASLFRNFLLAERIMRSYNCTPVSSPRLPPTYMHAMWQAWDLAVDICLSQLPTIIEEGTAFRHSPFFAEQLTAFQVWLTMGVENRNPPEQLPIVLQVLLSQVHRLRALDLLGRFLDLGPWAVSLALSVGIFPYVLKLLQSSARELRPLLVFIWAKILAVDSSCQADLVKDNGHKYFLSVLADPYMPAEHRTMTAFILAVIVNNYNTGQEACLQGNLIAICLEQLNDPHPLLRQWVAICLGRIWQNFDSARWCGVRDSAHEKLYSLLSDPIPEVRCAAVFALGTFVGNSAERTDHSTTIDHNVAMMLAQLINDGSPMVRKELVVALSHLVVQYESNFCTVALQFMEEEKNYPLPSPAAPEGGSLTPVRDGPCTPRLRSVSSYGNIRAVTTARNLNKSLQNLSLNEESGSSVAFSPGNLSTSSSASSTLGSPENEEYILSFETIDKMRRVSSYSSLNSLIGVSFNSVYTQIWRVLLHLAADPYPDVSDLAMKVLNSIAYKATVNARPQRILDTSSLTQSAPASPTNKGMHIHQVGGSPPTTSTSSSSLTNDVTKQPVSRDITSVRPANVGNMGVQYTPHSHQFPRTRKMFDKGPEQTTDDADDTVGHKSFISATVQTGFCDWSAKYFAQPVMKIPEEHDLESQIRKEREWRFLRNARVRKQAQKIIQKGISRLDDQIFLNRNPGVPSVVKFHPFTPCIAVADKDSICFWDWEKGEKLDYFHNGNPRYTRITAMEYLNGQDCSLLLTATDDGAIRVWKNFADLEKNPEMVTAWQGLSDMLPTTRGLARRVSIYLDRSKQGGAGMVVDWEQETGLLMTSGDVRIIRIWDTDREMKVQDIPTGADSCVTSLSCDSHRSLIVAGLGDGSIRVFDRRMALSECRVMTYREHTAWVVKAYLQKHPEGNIMSVSVNGDVRFFDPRMPESMKVLQIVKGLTALDIHPQANLFACGSMNQFTAIYNGNGELINNIKYYDGFMGQRVGAISCLAFHPHWPHLAVGSNDYYISVYSVEKRIR
;
A
#
# COMPACT_ATOMS: atom_id res chain seq x y z
N MET A 1 14.63 -65.93 4.61
CA MET A 1 13.63 -65.85 3.53
C MET A 1 12.22 -65.55 4.04
N GLN A 2 11.55 -66.41 4.83
CA GLN A 2 10.12 -66.23 5.17
C GLN A 2 9.73 -64.85 5.74
N CYS A 3 10.54 -64.22 6.61
CA CYS A 3 10.27 -62.88 7.15
C CYS A 3 10.09 -61.79 6.06
N TRP A 4 10.69 -62.00 4.90
CA TRP A 4 10.70 -61.06 3.77
C TRP A 4 9.48 -61.21 2.86
N GLN A 5 8.80 -62.37 2.91
CA GLN A 5 7.67 -62.74 2.04
C GLN A 5 6.34 -62.97 2.79
N SER A 6 6.36 -63.17 4.11
CA SER A 6 5.15 -63.45 4.91
C SER A 6 5.27 -62.92 6.35
N PRO A 7 5.43 -61.59 6.55
CA PRO A 7 5.73 -60.99 7.85
C PRO A 7 4.61 -61.19 8.88
N GLY A 8 3.35 -60.92 8.53
CA GLY A 8 2.21 -61.05 9.45
C GLY A 8 2.01 -62.49 9.96
N THR A 9 2.31 -63.48 9.11
CA THR A 9 2.26 -64.92 9.46
C THR A 9 3.48 -65.41 10.25
N LEU A 10 4.51 -64.59 10.44
CA LEU A 10 5.66 -64.87 11.31
C LEU A 10 5.56 -64.14 12.66
N GLY A 11 5.16 -62.87 12.68
CA GLY A 11 5.01 -62.11 13.92
C GLY A 11 4.08 -62.80 14.93
N GLY A 12 2.93 -63.29 14.46
CA GLY A 12 2.01 -64.07 15.29
C GLY A 12 2.49 -65.49 15.65
N LYS A 13 3.50 -66.05 14.96
CA LYS A 13 4.09 -67.36 15.32
C LYS A 13 5.01 -67.23 16.52
N GLU A 14 5.90 -66.24 16.51
CA GLU A 14 6.90 -66.05 17.57
C GLU A 14 6.25 -65.55 18.88
N PHE A 15 5.25 -64.68 18.79
CA PHE A 15 4.42 -64.31 19.95
C PHE A 15 3.58 -65.48 20.48
N GLY A 16 3.05 -66.34 19.59
CA GLY A 16 2.32 -67.53 20.02
C GLY A 16 3.18 -68.48 20.86
N THR A 17 4.45 -68.67 20.48
CA THR A 17 5.37 -69.62 21.15
C THR A 17 5.80 -69.26 22.57
N SER A 18 5.54 -68.05 23.07
CA SER A 18 5.85 -67.68 24.47
C SER A 18 4.70 -67.88 25.45
N LEU A 19 3.46 -68.02 24.97
CA LEU A 19 2.25 -68.02 25.81
C LEU A 19 1.28 -69.18 25.56
N PHE A 20 1.28 -69.80 24.37
CA PHE A 20 0.29 -70.84 24.00
C PHE A 20 0.93 -72.04 23.25
N PRO A 21 0.33 -73.25 23.32
CA PRO A 21 0.89 -74.44 22.70
C PRO A 21 0.91 -74.36 21.15
N PRO A 22 1.96 -74.87 20.49
CA PRO A 22 2.21 -74.64 19.07
C PRO A 22 1.27 -75.38 18.10
N SER A 23 0.31 -76.16 18.60
CA SER A 23 -0.55 -77.05 17.80
C SER A 23 -1.76 -76.39 17.14
N PHE A 24 -2.08 -75.12 17.45
CA PHE A 24 -3.44 -74.60 17.24
C PHE A 24 -3.62 -73.47 16.18
N PHE A 25 -2.76 -72.45 16.13
CA PHE A 25 -3.18 -71.13 15.59
C PHE A 25 -2.69 -70.59 14.22
N PRO A 26 -1.46 -70.81 13.72
CA PRO A 26 -0.90 -69.95 12.65
C PRO A 26 -1.59 -70.01 11.28
N HIS A 27 -2.38 -71.04 10.99
CA HIS A 27 -3.03 -71.26 9.69
C HIS A 27 -4.55 -70.98 9.71
N ARG A 28 -5.10 -70.40 10.78
CA ARG A 28 -6.55 -70.15 10.94
C ARG A 28 -6.96 -68.68 11.18
N ILE A 29 -6.03 -67.71 11.09
CA ILE A 29 -6.39 -66.28 11.23
C ILE A 29 -7.40 -65.89 10.13
N PRO A 30 -8.63 -65.44 10.45
CA PRO A 30 -9.63 -65.15 9.44
C PRO A 30 -9.26 -63.94 8.55
N GLY A 31 -9.59 -64.04 7.26
CA GLY A 31 -9.59 -62.91 6.34
C GLY A 31 -8.57 -62.97 5.19
N ARG A 32 -8.20 -61.78 4.70
CA ARG A 32 -7.23 -61.59 3.60
C ARG A 32 -6.37 -60.37 3.91
N LEU A 33 -5.08 -60.42 3.58
CA LEU A 33 -4.10 -59.34 3.83
C LEU A 33 -4.51 -57.95 3.28
N ASN A 34 -5.37 -57.92 2.25
CA ASN A 34 -5.85 -56.69 1.61
C ASN A 34 -7.13 -56.13 2.26
N ASP A 35 -7.90 -56.95 2.99
CA ASP A 35 -9.17 -56.53 3.60
C ASP A 35 -8.95 -56.16 5.07
N ARG A 36 -8.74 -54.87 5.29
CA ARG A 36 -8.56 -54.23 6.60
C ARG A 36 -9.74 -54.38 7.56
N ARG A 37 -10.91 -54.85 7.11
CA ARG A 37 -12.03 -55.16 8.00
C ARG A 37 -11.90 -56.55 8.63
N THR A 38 -10.95 -57.36 8.18
CA THR A 38 -10.68 -58.71 8.70
C THR A 38 -9.46 -58.73 9.63
N PRO A 39 -9.39 -59.63 10.64
CA PRO A 39 -8.26 -59.70 11.59
C PRO A 39 -6.89 -59.74 10.92
N LEU A 40 -6.72 -60.55 9.86
CA LEU A 40 -5.46 -60.68 9.14
C LEU A 40 -5.07 -59.42 8.35
N GLY A 41 -6.06 -58.72 7.77
CA GLY A 41 -5.82 -57.47 7.03
C GLY A 41 -5.62 -56.26 7.92
N GLU A 42 -6.25 -56.22 9.10
CA GLU A 42 -6.02 -55.19 10.10
C GLU A 42 -4.60 -55.30 10.69
N LEU A 43 -4.18 -56.49 11.11
CA LEU A 43 -2.79 -56.72 11.57
C LEU A 43 -1.76 -56.32 10.51
N ASN A 44 -1.98 -56.67 9.24
CA ASN A 44 -1.10 -56.29 8.14
C ASN A 44 -1.00 -54.76 7.95
N TRP A 45 -2.10 -54.04 8.17
CA TRP A 45 -2.16 -52.58 8.06
C TRP A 45 -1.53 -51.88 9.27
N ILE A 46 -1.73 -52.39 10.49
CA ILE A 46 -1.05 -51.94 11.71
C ILE A 46 0.46 -52.17 11.59
N PHE A 47 0.89 -53.35 11.14
CA PHE A 47 2.30 -53.67 10.87
C PHE A 47 2.92 -52.68 9.86
N THR A 48 2.19 -52.37 8.79
CA THR A 48 2.61 -51.37 7.79
C THR A 48 2.76 -49.99 8.43
N ALA A 49 1.79 -49.54 9.24
CA ALA A 49 1.87 -48.24 9.91
C ALA A 49 3.04 -48.14 10.90
N ILE A 50 3.30 -49.21 11.66
CA ILE A 50 4.37 -49.25 12.66
C ILE A 50 5.75 -49.26 11.99
N THR A 51 5.98 -50.12 11.01
CA THR A 51 7.29 -50.20 10.32
C THR A 51 7.62 -48.93 9.53
N ASP A 52 6.63 -48.32 8.87
CA ASP A 52 6.80 -47.05 8.14
C ASP A 52 7.05 -45.87 9.10
N THR A 53 6.49 -45.93 10.32
CA THR A 53 6.76 -44.95 11.40
C THR A 53 8.17 -45.08 11.96
N ILE A 54 8.61 -46.30 12.30
CA ILE A 54 9.97 -46.56 12.80
C ILE A 54 11.01 -46.09 11.77
N ALA A 55 10.79 -46.38 10.49
CA ALA A 55 11.64 -45.90 9.40
C ALA A 55 11.69 -44.36 9.34
N TRP A 56 10.56 -43.67 9.48
CA TRP A 56 10.51 -42.21 9.39
C TRP A 56 11.10 -41.49 10.62
N ASN A 57 11.06 -42.10 11.80
CA ASN A 57 11.70 -41.56 13.00
C ASN A 57 13.23 -41.77 13.00
N VAL A 58 13.71 -42.90 12.49
CA VAL A 58 15.13 -43.31 12.60
C VAL A 58 15.98 -42.90 11.40
N LEU A 59 15.40 -42.77 10.19
CA LEU A 59 16.16 -42.52 8.97
C LEU A 59 16.20 -41.03 8.57
N PRO A 60 17.34 -40.54 8.04
CA PRO A 60 17.40 -39.26 7.34
C PRO A 60 16.36 -39.17 6.22
N ARG A 61 15.80 -37.98 6.00
CA ARG A 61 14.64 -37.76 5.11
C ARG A 61 14.87 -38.28 3.69
N ASP A 62 16.05 -38.04 3.11
CA ASP A 62 16.40 -38.49 1.75
C ASP A 62 16.49 -40.03 1.65
N LEU A 63 17.05 -40.66 2.69
CA LEU A 63 17.16 -42.11 2.78
C LEU A 63 15.78 -42.77 2.97
N PHE A 64 14.93 -42.17 3.80
CA PHE A 64 13.53 -42.59 3.96
C PHE A 64 12.78 -42.51 2.63
N GLN A 65 12.86 -41.38 1.91
CA GLN A 65 12.22 -41.23 0.60
C GLN A 65 12.70 -42.27 -0.41
N LYS A 66 14.02 -42.43 -0.54
CA LYS A 66 14.65 -43.40 -1.47
C LYS A 66 14.23 -44.86 -1.20
N LEU A 67 14.04 -45.25 0.06
CA LEU A 67 13.76 -46.64 0.42
C LEU A 67 12.27 -46.94 0.64
N PHE A 68 11.50 -46.02 1.23
CA PHE A 68 10.12 -46.25 1.69
C PHE A 68 9.06 -45.55 0.83
N ARG A 69 9.45 -44.77 -0.19
CA ARG A 69 8.53 -44.04 -1.08
C ARG A 69 8.83 -44.20 -2.58
N GLN A 70 10.09 -44.29 -3.00
CA GLN A 70 10.44 -44.29 -4.43
C GLN A 70 9.94 -45.53 -5.20
N ASP A 71 9.97 -46.72 -4.61
CA ASP A 71 9.46 -47.96 -5.22
C ASP A 71 8.68 -48.81 -4.20
N LEU A 72 7.58 -49.41 -4.64
CA LEU A 72 6.65 -50.16 -3.78
C LEU A 72 7.24 -51.49 -3.30
N LEU A 73 8.02 -52.18 -4.14
CA LEU A 73 8.64 -53.46 -3.79
C LEU A 73 9.81 -53.21 -2.82
N VAL A 74 10.71 -52.28 -3.13
CA VAL A 74 11.80 -51.85 -2.23
C VAL A 74 11.24 -51.43 -0.88
N ALA A 75 10.19 -50.60 -0.85
CA ALA A 75 9.55 -50.18 0.39
C ALA A 75 8.93 -51.35 1.17
N SER A 76 8.37 -52.36 0.50
CA SER A 76 7.87 -53.57 1.17
C SER A 76 9.01 -54.42 1.76
N LEU A 77 10.11 -54.59 1.03
CA LEU A 77 11.29 -55.33 1.46
C LEU A 77 11.96 -54.64 2.66
N PHE A 78 12.09 -53.31 2.65
CA PHE A 78 12.70 -52.56 3.76
C PHE A 78 11.80 -52.46 5.01
N ARG A 79 10.47 -52.42 4.88
CA ARG A 79 9.56 -52.62 6.04
C ARG A 79 9.74 -54.00 6.66
N ASN A 80 9.78 -55.04 5.83
CA ASN A 80 9.98 -56.42 6.27
C ASN A 80 11.39 -56.65 6.85
N PHE A 81 12.40 -55.90 6.39
CA PHE A 81 13.76 -55.90 6.93
C PHE A 81 13.80 -55.40 8.39
N LEU A 82 12.99 -54.40 8.78
CA LEU A 82 12.97 -53.94 10.18
C LEU A 82 12.48 -55.04 11.13
N LEU A 83 11.46 -55.80 10.71
CA LEU A 83 11.01 -57.00 11.45
C LEU A 83 12.10 -58.08 11.47
N ALA A 84 12.80 -58.29 10.36
CA ALA A 84 13.92 -59.24 10.31
C ALA A 84 15.09 -58.81 11.22
N GLU A 85 15.39 -57.52 11.36
CA GLU A 85 16.38 -56.99 12.32
C GLU A 85 15.98 -57.32 13.75
N ARG A 86 14.71 -57.12 14.11
CA ARG A 86 14.19 -57.45 15.45
C ARG A 86 14.22 -58.95 15.73
N ILE A 87 13.70 -59.77 14.83
CA ILE A 87 13.59 -61.23 15.00
C ILE A 87 14.97 -61.90 14.99
N MET A 88 15.80 -61.65 13.97
CA MET A 88 17.07 -62.39 13.84
C MET A 88 18.02 -62.13 15.01
N ARG A 89 17.87 -61.00 15.70
CA ARG A 89 18.69 -60.59 16.84
C ARG A 89 18.39 -61.33 18.14
N SER A 90 17.19 -61.92 18.31
CA SER A 90 16.95 -62.87 19.42
C SER A 90 17.74 -64.18 19.21
N TYR A 91 17.98 -64.55 17.94
CA TYR A 91 18.80 -65.70 17.52
C TYR A 91 20.28 -65.31 17.25
N ASN A 92 20.78 -64.24 17.88
CA ASN A 92 22.16 -63.74 17.75
C ASN A 92 22.63 -63.38 16.31
N CYS A 93 21.72 -63.26 15.34
CA CYS A 93 22.02 -62.86 13.97
C CYS A 93 21.73 -61.37 13.75
N THR A 94 22.71 -60.62 13.23
CA THR A 94 22.50 -59.21 12.83
C THR A 94 22.41 -59.12 11.30
N PRO A 95 21.23 -58.91 10.70
CA PRO A 95 21.11 -58.71 9.26
C PRO A 95 21.66 -57.33 8.86
N VAL A 96 22.21 -57.24 7.64
CA VAL A 96 22.84 -56.01 7.11
C VAL A 96 22.19 -55.65 5.79
N SER A 97 21.95 -54.35 5.59
CA SER A 97 21.41 -53.78 4.35
C SER A 97 22.46 -52.92 3.63
N SER A 98 22.29 -52.75 2.32
CA SER A 98 22.91 -51.67 1.56
C SER A 98 21.80 -50.86 0.87
N PRO A 99 21.68 -49.53 1.13
CA PRO A 99 22.44 -48.75 2.12
C PRO A 99 22.20 -49.23 3.56
N ARG A 100 23.17 -48.97 4.45
CA ARG A 100 23.13 -49.38 5.86
C ARG A 100 22.15 -48.52 6.66
N LEU A 101 21.21 -49.16 7.36
CA LEU A 101 20.32 -48.48 8.30
C LEU A 101 20.99 -48.30 9.69
N PRO A 102 20.59 -47.31 10.50
CA PRO A 102 20.76 -47.32 11.95
C PRO A 102 19.91 -48.44 12.58
N PRO A 103 20.22 -48.89 13.82
CA PRO A 103 19.50 -49.98 14.47
C PRO A 103 18.06 -49.60 14.85
N THR A 104 17.08 -50.43 14.48
CA THR A 104 15.64 -50.18 14.70
C THR A 104 14.97 -51.14 15.70
N TYR A 105 15.64 -52.25 16.03
CA TYR A 105 15.11 -53.34 16.87
C TYR A 105 14.55 -52.95 18.26
N MET A 106 15.02 -51.86 18.86
CA MET A 106 14.63 -51.36 20.20
C MET A 106 13.66 -50.16 20.17
N HIS A 107 13.16 -49.74 18.99
CA HIS A 107 12.26 -48.58 18.89
C HIS A 107 10.93 -48.82 19.63
N ALA A 108 10.49 -47.85 20.46
CA ALA A 108 9.34 -47.99 21.37
C ALA A 108 8.04 -48.46 20.68
N MET A 109 7.77 -47.97 19.45
CA MET A 109 6.66 -48.43 18.59
C MET A 109 6.54 -49.96 18.40
N TRP A 110 7.60 -50.75 18.64
CA TRP A 110 7.49 -52.22 18.67
C TRP A 110 6.63 -52.74 19.84
N GLN A 111 6.58 -52.04 20.97
CA GLN A 111 5.70 -52.40 22.10
C GLN A 111 4.21 -52.22 21.72
N ALA A 112 3.91 -51.21 20.87
CA ALA A 112 2.56 -51.01 20.33
C ALA A 112 2.18 -52.08 19.29
N TRP A 113 3.15 -52.64 18.57
CA TRP A 113 2.92 -53.82 17.71
C TRP A 113 2.59 -55.06 18.55
N ASP A 114 3.39 -55.32 19.58
CA ASP A 114 3.22 -56.46 20.47
C ASP A 114 1.83 -56.45 21.13
N LEU A 115 1.40 -55.31 21.67
CA LEU A 115 0.08 -55.12 22.26
C LEU A 115 -1.06 -55.30 21.22
N ALA A 116 -0.88 -54.78 20.00
CA ALA A 116 -1.89 -54.94 18.94
C ALA A 116 -2.01 -56.37 18.42
N VAL A 117 -0.91 -57.15 18.46
CA VAL A 117 -0.91 -58.59 18.17
C VAL A 117 -1.62 -59.37 19.27
N ASP A 118 -1.30 -59.10 20.54
CA ASP A 118 -1.91 -59.80 21.69
C ASP A 118 -3.43 -59.58 21.76
N ILE A 119 -3.90 -58.32 21.62
CA ILE A 119 -5.33 -57.96 21.54
C ILE A 119 -6.06 -58.64 20.37
N CYS A 120 -5.36 -58.99 19.29
CA CYS A 120 -5.95 -59.71 18.16
C CYS A 120 -5.96 -61.24 18.40
N LEU A 121 -4.84 -61.80 18.87
CA LEU A 121 -4.70 -63.24 19.14
C LEU A 121 -5.60 -63.71 20.29
N SER A 122 -5.82 -62.88 21.32
CA SER A 122 -6.72 -63.20 22.43
C SER A 122 -8.19 -63.32 22.01
N GLN A 123 -8.59 -62.72 20.88
CA GLN A 123 -9.95 -62.85 20.32
C GLN A 123 -10.12 -64.07 19.40
N LEU A 124 -9.03 -64.69 18.92
CA LEU A 124 -9.14 -65.76 17.93
C LEU A 124 -9.91 -67.01 18.40
N PRO A 125 -9.80 -67.48 19.66
CA PRO A 125 -10.59 -68.62 20.14
C PRO A 125 -12.10 -68.39 20.00
N THR A 126 -12.64 -67.29 20.54
CA THR A 126 -14.09 -67.01 20.52
C THR A 126 -14.60 -66.75 19.10
N ILE A 127 -13.80 -66.10 18.24
CA ILE A 127 -14.17 -65.89 16.83
C ILE A 127 -14.27 -67.23 16.06
N ILE A 128 -13.43 -68.21 16.38
CA ILE A 128 -13.37 -69.51 15.67
C ILE A 128 -14.35 -70.53 16.24
N GLU A 129 -14.61 -70.51 17.56
CA GLU A 129 -15.41 -71.52 18.26
C GLU A 129 -16.84 -71.07 18.56
N GLU A 130 -17.05 -69.78 18.89
CA GLU A 130 -18.36 -69.20 19.23
C GLU A 130 -18.96 -68.35 18.08
N GLY A 131 -18.16 -68.02 17.06
CA GLY A 131 -18.58 -67.21 15.92
C GLY A 131 -18.79 -65.72 16.25
N THR A 132 -18.23 -65.23 17.36
CA THR A 132 -18.37 -63.82 17.79
C THR A 132 -17.83 -62.84 16.76
N ALA A 133 -18.50 -61.69 16.59
CA ALA A 133 -18.03 -60.63 15.70
C ALA A 133 -16.67 -60.06 16.16
N PHE A 134 -15.72 -59.92 15.23
CA PHE A 134 -14.40 -59.37 15.49
C PHE A 134 -14.46 -57.91 15.99
N ARG A 135 -13.72 -57.60 17.07
CA ARG A 135 -13.55 -56.24 17.57
C ARG A 135 -12.22 -55.66 17.10
N HIS A 136 -12.32 -54.64 16.27
CA HIS A 136 -11.20 -53.82 15.78
C HIS A 136 -10.29 -53.31 16.91
N SER A 137 -8.98 -53.31 16.64
CA SER A 137 -7.93 -52.84 17.53
C SER A 137 -8.02 -51.33 17.79
N PRO A 138 -7.83 -50.86 19.03
CA PRO A 138 -7.88 -49.43 19.37
C PRO A 138 -6.67 -48.63 18.86
N PHE A 139 -5.61 -49.30 18.37
CA PHE A 139 -4.32 -48.72 17.97
C PHE A 139 -4.44 -47.39 17.20
N PHE A 140 -5.25 -47.33 16.14
CA PHE A 140 -5.37 -46.09 15.35
C PHE A 140 -6.09 -44.96 16.10
N ALA A 141 -7.03 -45.27 17.00
CA ALA A 141 -7.71 -44.26 17.81
C ALA A 141 -6.79 -43.73 18.93
N GLU A 142 -5.93 -44.57 19.49
CA GLU A 142 -4.91 -44.22 20.48
C GLU A 142 -3.82 -43.35 19.85
N GLN A 143 -3.25 -43.76 18.72
CA GLN A 143 -2.19 -43.00 18.03
C GLN A 143 -2.67 -41.64 17.50
N LEU A 144 -3.92 -41.52 17.02
CA LEU A 144 -4.51 -40.20 16.75
C LEU A 144 -4.68 -39.35 18.01
N THR A 145 -4.87 -39.95 19.18
CA THR A 145 -4.97 -39.23 20.46
C THR A 145 -3.61 -38.76 20.94
N ALA A 146 -2.56 -39.57 20.80
CA ALA A 146 -1.17 -39.15 21.06
C ALA A 146 -0.75 -37.97 20.16
N PHE A 147 -1.10 -38.03 18.87
CA PHE A 147 -0.88 -36.92 17.92
C PHE A 147 -1.66 -35.66 18.32
N GLN A 148 -2.92 -35.81 18.76
CA GLN A 148 -3.74 -34.70 19.25
C GLN A 148 -3.14 -34.06 20.52
N VAL A 149 -2.59 -34.86 21.45
CA VAL A 149 -1.87 -34.34 22.63
C VAL A 149 -0.62 -33.57 22.21
N TRP A 150 0.18 -34.11 21.29
CA TRP A 150 1.38 -33.42 20.76
C TRP A 150 1.03 -32.03 20.21
N LEU A 151 -0.07 -31.91 19.45
CA LEU A 151 -0.57 -30.63 18.93
C LEU A 151 -0.98 -29.64 20.02
N THR A 152 -1.62 -30.10 21.11
CA THR A 152 -2.08 -29.19 22.19
C THR A 152 -0.96 -28.57 23.00
N MET A 153 0.22 -29.21 23.06
CA MET A 153 1.26 -28.84 24.04
C MET A 153 2.21 -27.72 23.57
N GLY A 154 2.02 -27.12 22.38
CA GLY A 154 2.82 -25.99 21.89
C GLY A 154 3.97 -26.33 20.93
N VAL A 155 4.48 -25.31 20.22
CA VAL A 155 5.28 -25.46 18.98
C VAL A 155 6.80 -25.27 19.17
N GLU A 156 7.24 -24.63 20.26
CA GLU A 156 8.63 -24.18 20.43
C GLU A 156 9.65 -25.33 20.45
N ASN A 157 10.50 -25.37 19.42
CA ASN A 157 11.69 -26.22 19.27
C ASN A 157 11.52 -27.68 19.72
N ARG A 158 10.62 -28.42 19.05
CA ARG A 158 10.31 -29.82 19.36
C ARG A 158 10.75 -30.81 18.29
N ASN A 159 10.98 -32.04 18.72
CA ASN A 159 11.07 -33.19 17.84
C ASN A 159 9.76 -33.33 17.03
N PRO A 160 9.85 -33.73 15.75
CA PRO A 160 8.68 -33.90 14.89
C PRO A 160 7.73 -34.96 15.45
N PRO A 161 6.40 -34.85 15.23
CA PRO A 161 5.43 -35.78 15.79
C PRO A 161 5.57 -37.19 15.18
N GLU A 162 5.99 -38.16 15.99
CA GLU A 162 6.25 -39.54 15.58
C GLU A 162 5.05 -40.20 14.87
N GLN A 163 3.82 -39.81 15.22
CA GLN A 163 2.60 -40.42 14.70
C GLN A 163 2.22 -39.94 13.28
N LEU A 164 2.96 -39.00 12.69
CA LEU A 164 2.62 -38.40 11.38
C LEU A 164 2.50 -39.42 10.21
N PRO A 165 3.35 -40.47 10.11
CA PRO A 165 3.14 -41.55 9.13
C PRO A 165 1.92 -42.42 9.43
N ILE A 166 1.50 -42.52 10.70
CA ILE A 166 0.28 -43.23 11.11
C ILE A 166 -0.95 -42.43 10.67
N VAL A 167 -0.96 -41.09 10.81
CA VAL A 167 -2.03 -40.21 10.31
C VAL A 167 -2.26 -40.46 8.81
N LEU A 168 -1.19 -40.52 8.01
CA LEU A 168 -1.23 -40.86 6.59
C LEU A 168 -1.90 -42.23 6.34
N GLN A 169 -1.53 -43.26 7.09
CA GLN A 169 -2.17 -44.58 6.96
C GLN A 169 -3.66 -44.55 7.35
N VAL A 170 -4.07 -43.69 8.30
CA VAL A 170 -5.47 -43.54 8.71
C VAL A 170 -6.31 -42.76 7.68
N LEU A 171 -5.72 -41.90 6.84
CA LEU A 171 -6.45 -41.28 5.71
C LEU A 171 -7.07 -42.32 4.76
N LEU A 172 -6.40 -43.47 4.62
CA LEU A 172 -6.86 -44.61 3.83
C LEU A 172 -8.00 -45.41 4.51
N SER A 173 -8.32 -45.12 5.78
CA SER A 173 -9.53 -45.61 6.45
C SER A 173 -10.79 -44.93 5.90
N GLN A 174 -11.96 -45.42 6.30
CA GLN A 174 -13.21 -44.64 6.29
C GLN A 174 -13.55 -44.18 7.72
N VAL A 175 -13.55 -45.11 8.68
CA VAL A 175 -14.01 -44.93 10.07
C VAL A 175 -13.35 -43.77 10.81
N HIS A 176 -12.06 -43.52 10.57
CA HIS A 176 -11.30 -42.49 11.29
C HIS A 176 -10.83 -41.34 10.38
N ARG A 177 -11.28 -41.30 9.11
CA ARG A 177 -10.80 -40.34 8.10
C ARG A 177 -11.04 -38.89 8.51
N LEU A 178 -12.24 -38.57 9.01
CA LEU A 178 -12.61 -37.22 9.44
C LEU A 178 -11.67 -36.71 10.54
N ARG A 179 -11.45 -37.49 11.60
CA ARG A 179 -10.53 -37.15 12.70
C ARG A 179 -9.08 -37.02 12.23
N ALA A 180 -8.63 -37.89 11.33
CA ALA A 180 -7.28 -37.80 10.77
C ALA A 180 -7.08 -36.56 9.87
N LEU A 181 -8.08 -36.15 9.09
CA LEU A 181 -8.05 -34.93 8.28
C LEU A 181 -8.13 -33.66 9.14
N ASP A 182 -8.97 -33.63 10.19
CA ASP A 182 -9.02 -32.52 11.16
C ASP A 182 -7.67 -32.33 11.86
N LEU A 183 -7.10 -33.40 12.43
CA LEU A 183 -5.80 -33.34 13.09
C LEU A 183 -4.67 -33.00 12.10
N LEU A 184 -4.73 -33.46 10.84
CA LEU A 184 -3.78 -33.06 9.80
C LEU A 184 -3.92 -31.57 9.45
N GLY A 185 -5.15 -31.04 9.35
CA GLY A 185 -5.40 -29.61 9.15
C GLY A 185 -4.78 -28.76 10.26
N ARG A 186 -5.05 -29.11 11.53
CA ARG A 186 -4.46 -28.46 12.71
C ARG A 186 -2.92 -28.52 12.71
N PHE A 187 -2.34 -29.62 12.25
CA PHE A 187 -0.89 -29.75 12.11
C PHE A 187 -0.31 -28.84 11.02
N LEU A 188 -0.94 -28.79 9.85
CA LEU A 188 -0.52 -27.91 8.75
C LEU A 188 -0.70 -26.42 9.08
N ASP A 189 -1.64 -26.07 9.95
CA ASP A 189 -1.82 -24.70 10.46
C ASP A 189 -0.65 -24.22 11.34
N LEU A 190 0.22 -25.11 11.84
CA LEU A 190 1.42 -24.72 12.61
C LEU A 190 2.49 -23.99 11.77
N GLY A 191 2.30 -23.89 10.45
CA GLY A 191 3.10 -23.07 9.53
C GLY A 191 3.86 -23.87 8.47
N PRO A 192 4.65 -23.21 7.60
CA PRO A 192 5.23 -23.82 6.41
C PRO A 192 6.16 -25.02 6.67
N TRP A 193 6.82 -25.04 7.83
CA TRP A 193 7.67 -26.15 8.26
C TRP A 193 6.87 -27.45 8.43
N ALA A 194 5.63 -27.38 8.92
CA ALA A 194 4.76 -28.53 9.13
C ALA A 194 4.21 -29.05 7.80
N VAL A 195 3.90 -28.14 6.86
CA VAL A 195 3.51 -28.48 5.49
C VAL A 195 4.64 -29.22 4.77
N SER A 196 5.86 -28.66 4.77
CA SER A 196 7.05 -29.31 4.22
C SER A 196 7.30 -30.68 4.86
N LEU A 197 7.19 -30.79 6.19
CA LEU A 197 7.35 -32.05 6.90
C LEU A 197 6.28 -33.08 6.50
N ALA A 198 5.02 -32.70 6.35
CA ALA A 198 3.95 -33.60 5.90
C ALA A 198 4.14 -34.05 4.44
N LEU A 199 4.54 -33.14 3.54
CA LEU A 199 4.91 -33.49 2.16
C LEU A 199 6.09 -34.48 2.15
N SER A 200 7.08 -34.32 3.04
CA SER A 200 8.20 -35.25 3.21
C SER A 200 7.82 -36.63 3.77
N VAL A 201 6.63 -36.79 4.36
CA VAL A 201 6.04 -38.10 4.75
C VAL A 201 5.34 -38.74 3.55
N GLY A 202 4.98 -37.95 2.53
CA GLY A 202 4.29 -38.38 1.32
C GLY A 202 2.76 -38.29 1.39
N ILE A 203 2.18 -37.30 2.11
CA ILE A 203 0.71 -37.16 2.19
C ILE A 203 0.05 -36.86 0.83
N PHE A 204 0.78 -36.25 -0.10
CA PHE A 204 0.23 -35.61 -1.30
C PHE A 204 -0.66 -36.51 -2.17
N PRO A 205 -0.26 -37.73 -2.58
CA PRO A 205 -1.10 -38.59 -3.43
C PRO A 205 -2.40 -39.04 -2.73
N TYR A 206 -2.39 -39.09 -1.40
CA TYR A 206 -3.57 -39.49 -0.61
C TYR A 206 -4.59 -38.36 -0.55
N VAL A 207 -4.13 -37.12 -0.31
CA VAL A 207 -5.01 -35.93 -0.27
C VAL A 207 -5.53 -35.59 -1.68
N LEU A 208 -4.71 -35.76 -2.73
CA LEU A 208 -5.13 -35.64 -4.12
C LEU A 208 -6.24 -36.65 -4.48
N LYS A 209 -6.05 -37.93 -4.15
CA LYS A 209 -7.06 -38.96 -4.39
C LYS A 209 -8.35 -38.75 -3.59
N LEU A 210 -8.31 -38.05 -2.45
CA LEU A 210 -9.51 -37.71 -1.69
C LEU A 210 -10.39 -36.65 -2.36
N LEU A 211 -9.88 -35.84 -3.31
CA LEU A 211 -10.70 -34.93 -4.12
C LEU A 211 -11.69 -35.67 -5.03
N GLN A 212 -11.46 -36.96 -5.31
CA GLN A 212 -12.39 -37.80 -6.07
C GLN A 212 -13.58 -38.29 -5.21
N SER A 213 -13.67 -37.90 -3.92
CA SER A 213 -14.71 -38.32 -3.01
C SER A 213 -15.92 -37.38 -2.99
N SER A 214 -17.12 -37.93 -3.14
CA SER A 214 -18.40 -37.21 -3.10
C SER A 214 -18.91 -36.87 -1.69
N ALA A 215 -18.19 -37.27 -0.64
CA ALA A 215 -18.60 -37.05 0.75
C ALA A 215 -18.49 -35.57 1.15
N ARG A 216 -19.63 -34.89 1.32
CA ARG A 216 -19.70 -33.44 1.62
C ARG A 216 -18.95 -33.04 2.89
N GLU A 217 -18.97 -33.88 3.91
CA GLU A 217 -18.25 -33.74 5.18
C GLU A 217 -16.72 -33.56 5.02
N LEU A 218 -16.13 -34.03 3.91
CA LEU A 218 -14.70 -33.87 3.64
C LEU A 218 -14.35 -32.49 3.07
N ARG A 219 -15.32 -31.74 2.51
CA ARG A 219 -15.07 -30.50 1.76
C ARG A 219 -14.34 -29.43 2.58
N PRO A 220 -14.77 -29.05 3.80
CA PRO A 220 -14.10 -27.99 4.56
C PRO A 220 -12.66 -28.36 4.93
N LEU A 221 -12.44 -29.63 5.29
CA LEU A 221 -11.13 -30.16 5.69
C LEU A 221 -10.17 -30.25 4.50
N LEU A 222 -10.63 -30.76 3.35
CA LEU A 222 -9.80 -30.87 2.15
C LEU A 222 -9.47 -29.48 1.57
N VAL A 223 -10.40 -28.53 1.59
CA VAL A 223 -10.13 -27.13 1.24
C VAL A 223 -9.07 -26.52 2.16
N PHE A 224 -9.19 -26.69 3.47
CA PHE A 224 -8.19 -26.16 4.42
C PHE A 224 -6.80 -26.76 4.16
N ILE A 225 -6.70 -28.08 4.01
CA ILE A 225 -5.44 -28.78 3.73
C ILE A 225 -4.82 -28.31 2.41
N TRP A 226 -5.61 -28.17 1.34
CA TRP A 226 -5.09 -27.73 0.04
C TRP A 226 -4.67 -26.26 0.01
N ALA A 227 -5.36 -25.38 0.75
CA ALA A 227 -4.91 -24.01 0.94
C ALA A 227 -3.54 -23.96 1.67
N LYS A 228 -3.35 -24.79 2.71
CA LYS A 228 -2.05 -24.89 3.41
C LYS A 228 -0.93 -25.46 2.52
N ILE A 229 -1.23 -26.42 1.65
CA ILE A 229 -0.25 -26.97 0.70
C ILE A 229 0.14 -25.91 -0.34
N LEU A 230 -0.83 -25.30 -1.03
CA LEU A 230 -0.59 -24.35 -2.11
C LEU A 230 -0.01 -22.99 -1.65
N ALA A 231 -0.15 -22.65 -0.37
CA ALA A 231 0.53 -21.51 0.25
C ALA A 231 2.03 -21.73 0.52
N VAL A 232 2.54 -22.95 0.30
CA VAL A 232 3.95 -23.33 0.52
C VAL A 232 4.59 -23.87 -0.76
N ASP A 233 3.85 -24.67 -1.54
CA ASP A 233 4.28 -25.20 -2.83
C ASP A 233 3.18 -25.03 -3.89
N SER A 234 3.37 -24.05 -4.78
CA SER A 234 2.47 -23.78 -5.91
C SER A 234 2.67 -24.72 -7.10
N SER A 235 3.76 -25.50 -7.17
CA SER A 235 4.03 -26.41 -8.29
C SER A 235 2.99 -27.53 -8.40
N CYS A 236 2.37 -27.86 -7.26
CA CYS A 236 1.22 -28.77 -7.10
C CYS A 236 0.02 -28.46 -8.02
N GLN A 237 -0.05 -27.26 -8.63
CA GLN A 237 -1.09 -26.90 -9.61
C GLN A 237 -1.16 -27.85 -10.82
N ALA A 238 -0.04 -28.42 -11.26
CA ALA A 238 0.00 -29.28 -12.45
C ALA A 238 -0.79 -30.59 -12.24
N ASP A 239 -0.58 -31.28 -11.11
CA ASP A 239 -1.31 -32.50 -10.78
C ASP A 239 -2.79 -32.23 -10.45
N LEU A 240 -3.11 -31.08 -9.82
CA LEU A 240 -4.49 -30.65 -9.56
C LEU A 240 -5.31 -30.39 -10.84
N VAL A 241 -4.67 -29.96 -11.93
CA VAL A 241 -5.34 -29.80 -13.23
C VAL A 241 -5.50 -31.18 -13.90
N LYS A 242 -4.41 -31.95 -13.98
CA LYS A 242 -4.33 -33.30 -14.57
C LYS A 242 -5.34 -34.29 -14.00
N ASP A 243 -5.41 -34.42 -12.67
CA ASP A 243 -6.34 -35.33 -11.99
C ASP A 243 -7.76 -34.74 -11.82
N ASN A 244 -8.08 -33.66 -12.54
CA ASN A 244 -9.36 -32.94 -12.52
C ASN A 244 -9.76 -32.33 -11.15
N GLY A 245 -8.82 -32.23 -10.21
CA GLY A 245 -9.02 -31.68 -8.87
C GLY A 245 -9.56 -30.24 -8.85
N HIS A 246 -9.24 -29.41 -9.84
CA HIS A 246 -9.82 -28.07 -10.03
C HIS A 246 -11.37 -28.06 -10.00
N LYS A 247 -12.02 -29.10 -10.54
CA LYS A 247 -13.50 -29.23 -10.57
C LYS A 247 -14.10 -29.40 -9.17
N TYR A 248 -13.34 -29.97 -8.23
CA TYR A 248 -13.76 -30.06 -6.83
C TYR A 248 -13.93 -28.67 -6.22
N PHE A 249 -12.93 -27.80 -6.39
CA PHE A 249 -12.92 -26.44 -5.84
C PHE A 249 -13.95 -25.54 -6.52
N LEU A 250 -14.13 -25.64 -7.84
CA LEU A 250 -15.24 -24.96 -8.53
C LEU A 250 -16.60 -25.33 -7.91
N SER A 251 -16.83 -26.61 -7.60
CA SER A 251 -18.07 -27.11 -6.95
C SER A 251 -18.25 -26.70 -5.49
N VAL A 252 -17.23 -26.09 -4.87
CA VAL A 252 -17.27 -25.59 -3.48
C VAL A 252 -17.38 -24.07 -3.43
N LEU A 253 -16.73 -23.34 -4.37
CA LEU A 253 -16.89 -21.90 -4.49
C LEU A 253 -18.33 -21.52 -4.91
N ALA A 254 -18.94 -22.36 -5.75
CA ALA A 254 -20.34 -22.22 -6.20
C ALA A 254 -21.39 -22.81 -5.22
N ASP A 255 -21.01 -23.21 -4.00
CA ASP A 255 -21.94 -23.77 -3.00
C ASP A 255 -22.31 -22.71 -1.94
N PRO A 256 -23.53 -22.12 -1.97
CA PRO A 256 -23.90 -21.04 -1.05
C PRO A 256 -23.99 -21.46 0.41
N TYR A 257 -24.05 -22.77 0.68
CA TYR A 257 -24.07 -23.32 2.04
C TYR A 257 -22.67 -23.48 2.64
N MET A 258 -21.60 -23.22 1.87
CA MET A 258 -20.23 -23.25 2.35
C MET A 258 -19.87 -21.92 3.06
N PRO A 259 -19.35 -21.96 4.31
CA PRO A 259 -18.93 -20.75 5.03
C PRO A 259 -17.93 -19.89 4.23
N ALA A 260 -18.00 -18.58 4.41
CA ALA A 260 -17.28 -17.60 3.59
C ALA A 260 -15.75 -17.75 3.71
N GLU A 261 -15.25 -18.22 4.84
CA GLU A 261 -13.85 -18.53 5.12
C GLU A 261 -13.37 -19.68 4.23
N HIS A 262 -14.17 -20.75 4.11
CA HIS A 262 -13.86 -21.88 3.23
C HIS A 262 -14.06 -21.53 1.75
N ARG A 263 -15.06 -20.69 1.39
CA ARG A 263 -15.14 -20.12 0.04
C ARG A 263 -13.92 -19.24 -0.29
N THR A 264 -13.39 -18.50 0.68
CA THR A 264 -12.18 -17.67 0.54
C THR A 264 -10.94 -18.53 0.29
N MET A 265 -10.73 -19.59 1.09
CA MET A 265 -9.68 -20.58 0.85
C MET A 265 -9.82 -21.24 -0.53
N THR A 266 -11.05 -21.50 -0.98
CA THR A 266 -11.34 -22.10 -2.29
C THR A 266 -11.02 -21.14 -3.45
N ALA A 267 -11.35 -19.86 -3.31
CA ALA A 267 -10.98 -18.81 -4.26
C ALA A 267 -9.46 -18.64 -4.34
N PHE A 268 -8.74 -18.70 -3.20
CA PHE A 268 -7.28 -18.74 -3.17
C PHE A 268 -6.70 -19.96 -3.90
N ILE A 269 -7.21 -21.17 -3.62
CA ILE A 269 -6.76 -22.40 -4.31
C ILE A 269 -6.91 -22.28 -5.83
N LEU A 270 -8.05 -21.77 -6.31
CA LEU A 270 -8.31 -21.52 -7.72
C LEU A 270 -7.37 -20.43 -8.28
N ALA A 271 -7.15 -19.34 -7.52
CA ALA A 271 -6.22 -18.27 -7.87
C ALA A 271 -4.74 -18.70 -7.87
N VAL A 272 -4.38 -19.81 -7.22
CA VAL A 272 -3.06 -20.45 -7.39
C VAL A 272 -3.08 -21.34 -8.63
N ILE A 273 -4.09 -22.19 -8.83
CA ILE A 273 -4.19 -23.13 -9.97
C ILE A 273 -4.09 -22.44 -11.34
N VAL A 274 -4.58 -21.19 -11.47
CA VAL A 274 -4.52 -20.40 -12.72
C VAL A 274 -3.31 -19.45 -12.81
N ASN A 275 -2.41 -19.45 -11.82
CA ASN A 275 -1.34 -18.45 -11.71
C ASN A 275 -0.20 -18.73 -12.71
N ASN A 276 -0.13 -17.94 -13.79
CA ASN A 276 0.84 -18.08 -14.88
C ASN A 276 0.90 -19.52 -15.45
N TYR A 277 -0.24 -20.20 -15.55
CA TYR A 277 -0.35 -21.58 -16.02
C TYR A 277 -1.53 -21.78 -16.97
N ASN A 278 -1.26 -21.68 -18.28
CA ASN A 278 -2.28 -21.72 -19.34
C ASN A 278 -3.19 -22.95 -19.28
N THR A 279 -2.65 -24.14 -19.04
CA THR A 279 -3.47 -25.37 -18.92
C THR A 279 -4.45 -25.30 -17.73
N GLY A 280 -4.07 -24.62 -16.64
CA GLY A 280 -4.95 -24.32 -15.52
C GLY A 280 -6.00 -23.26 -15.84
N GLN A 281 -5.60 -22.18 -16.54
CA GLN A 281 -6.51 -21.14 -17.03
C GLN A 281 -7.57 -21.72 -17.98
N GLU A 282 -7.17 -22.52 -18.97
CA GLU A 282 -8.04 -23.21 -19.92
C GLU A 282 -9.03 -24.15 -19.21
N ALA A 283 -8.54 -25.01 -18.32
CA ALA A 283 -9.37 -25.97 -17.60
C ALA A 283 -10.39 -25.28 -16.67
N CYS A 284 -9.99 -24.18 -16.02
CA CYS A 284 -10.89 -23.41 -15.16
C CYS A 284 -11.86 -22.52 -15.95
N LEU A 285 -11.48 -22.04 -17.15
CA LEU A 285 -12.36 -21.33 -18.07
C LEU A 285 -13.48 -22.26 -18.58
N GLN A 286 -13.13 -23.49 -18.99
CA GLN A 286 -14.11 -24.55 -19.33
C GLN A 286 -14.96 -24.97 -18.11
N GLY A 287 -14.45 -24.74 -16.90
CA GLY A 287 -15.16 -24.93 -15.63
C GLY A 287 -16.04 -23.75 -15.20
N ASN A 288 -16.26 -22.74 -16.05
CA ASN A 288 -17.05 -21.53 -15.80
C ASN A 288 -16.57 -20.69 -14.59
N LEU A 289 -15.27 -20.70 -14.27
CA LEU A 289 -14.70 -19.97 -13.12
C LEU A 289 -15.05 -18.47 -13.14
N ILE A 290 -15.10 -17.82 -14.30
CA ILE A 290 -15.42 -16.39 -14.42
C ILE A 290 -16.84 -16.11 -13.91
N ALA A 291 -17.84 -16.83 -14.40
CA ALA A 291 -19.23 -16.66 -13.97
C ALA A 291 -19.39 -16.91 -12.46
N ILE A 292 -18.82 -18.02 -11.95
CA ILE A 292 -18.85 -18.37 -10.52
C ILE A 292 -18.24 -17.24 -9.67
N CYS A 293 -17.05 -16.74 -10.05
CA CYS A 293 -16.42 -15.63 -9.35
C CYS A 293 -17.26 -14.34 -9.39
N LEU A 294 -17.85 -14.00 -10.53
CA LEU A 294 -18.67 -12.78 -10.66
C LEU A 294 -19.96 -12.82 -9.82
N GLU A 295 -20.49 -14.00 -9.49
CA GLU A 295 -21.60 -14.15 -8.53
C GLU A 295 -21.15 -13.90 -7.08
N GLN A 296 -19.92 -14.27 -6.71
CA GLN A 296 -19.39 -14.08 -5.35
C GLN A 296 -18.87 -12.65 -5.09
N LEU A 297 -18.81 -11.79 -6.11
CA LEU A 297 -18.13 -10.49 -6.05
C LEU A 297 -18.73 -9.52 -5.00
N ASN A 298 -20.02 -9.66 -4.68
CA ASN A 298 -20.75 -8.81 -3.73
C ASN A 298 -20.93 -9.47 -2.34
N ASP A 299 -20.20 -10.54 -2.02
CA ASP A 299 -20.31 -11.21 -0.71
C ASP A 299 -19.88 -10.29 0.45
N PRO A 300 -20.55 -10.31 1.61
CA PRO A 300 -20.17 -9.49 2.77
C PRO A 300 -18.71 -9.68 3.26
N HIS A 301 -18.11 -10.86 3.05
CA HIS A 301 -16.77 -11.19 3.53
C HIS A 301 -15.65 -10.53 2.70
N PRO A 302 -14.85 -9.60 3.26
CA PRO A 302 -13.91 -8.79 2.48
C PRO A 302 -12.78 -9.62 1.85
N LEU A 303 -12.23 -10.60 2.58
CA LEU A 303 -11.20 -11.50 2.03
C LEU A 303 -11.76 -12.36 0.88
N LEU A 304 -13.07 -12.64 0.83
CA LEU A 304 -13.67 -13.34 -0.30
C LEU A 304 -13.70 -12.44 -1.53
N ARG A 305 -14.18 -11.19 -1.40
CA ARG A 305 -14.17 -10.21 -2.50
C ARG A 305 -12.75 -9.98 -3.05
N GLN A 306 -11.77 -9.82 -2.16
CA GLN A 306 -10.34 -9.72 -2.51
C GLN A 306 -9.86 -10.93 -3.33
N TRP A 307 -10.05 -12.17 -2.83
CA TRP A 307 -9.54 -13.36 -3.51
C TRP A 307 -10.30 -13.74 -4.77
N VAL A 308 -11.59 -13.43 -4.85
CA VAL A 308 -12.39 -13.52 -6.08
C VAL A 308 -11.84 -12.57 -7.14
N ALA A 309 -11.55 -11.31 -6.79
CA ALA A 309 -10.94 -10.36 -7.71
C ALA A 309 -9.52 -10.76 -8.13
N ILE A 310 -8.65 -11.25 -7.23
CA ILE A 310 -7.33 -11.79 -7.59
C ILE A 310 -7.46 -13.03 -8.51
N CYS A 311 -8.44 -13.91 -8.26
CA CYS A 311 -8.69 -15.09 -9.09
C CYS A 311 -9.13 -14.71 -10.52
N LEU A 312 -10.00 -13.70 -10.65
CA LEU A 312 -10.38 -13.11 -11.94
C LEU A 312 -9.18 -12.45 -12.62
N GLY A 313 -8.40 -11.65 -11.88
CA GLY A 313 -7.20 -10.99 -12.41
C GLY A 313 -6.16 -11.97 -12.97
N ARG A 314 -6.01 -13.16 -12.37
CA ARG A 314 -5.09 -14.21 -12.83
C ARG A 314 -5.63 -15.09 -13.96
N ILE A 315 -6.95 -15.32 -14.08
CA ILE A 315 -7.48 -16.22 -15.14
C ILE A 315 -7.32 -15.64 -16.55
N TRP A 316 -7.41 -14.31 -16.71
CA TRP A 316 -7.21 -13.63 -18.00
C TRP A 316 -5.82 -12.99 -18.18
N GLN A 317 -4.93 -13.15 -17.20
CA GLN A 317 -3.56 -12.67 -17.30
C GLN A 317 -2.84 -13.43 -18.42
N ASN A 318 -2.46 -12.69 -19.48
CA ASN A 318 -1.82 -13.22 -20.70
C ASN A 318 -2.66 -14.30 -21.43
N PHE A 319 -4.00 -14.24 -21.36
CA PHE A 319 -4.90 -15.24 -21.96
C PHE A 319 -6.20 -14.64 -22.53
N ASP A 320 -6.20 -14.32 -23.84
CA ASP A 320 -7.27 -13.60 -24.53
C ASP A 320 -8.64 -14.33 -24.51
N SER A 321 -8.66 -15.66 -24.54
CA SER A 321 -9.90 -16.44 -24.47
C SER A 321 -10.69 -16.20 -23.17
N ALA A 322 -9.99 -15.99 -22.04
CA ALA A 322 -10.60 -15.63 -20.77
C ALA A 322 -10.97 -14.13 -20.71
N ARG A 323 -10.15 -13.23 -21.27
CA ARG A 323 -10.48 -11.80 -21.41
C ARG A 323 -11.79 -11.61 -22.16
N TRP A 324 -11.93 -12.22 -23.35
CA TRP A 324 -13.16 -12.15 -24.14
C TRP A 324 -14.37 -12.83 -23.48
N CYS A 325 -14.17 -13.79 -22.58
CA CYS A 325 -15.24 -14.32 -21.73
C CYS A 325 -15.68 -13.27 -20.69
N GLY A 326 -14.73 -12.63 -20.00
CA GLY A 326 -15.00 -11.51 -19.10
C GLY A 326 -15.63 -10.29 -19.78
N VAL A 327 -15.41 -10.07 -21.08
CA VAL A 327 -16.17 -9.07 -21.86
C VAL A 327 -17.64 -9.45 -21.96
N ARG A 328 -17.96 -10.70 -22.36
CA ARG A 328 -19.34 -11.18 -22.50
C ARG A 328 -20.11 -11.16 -21.19
N ASP A 329 -19.44 -11.49 -20.08
CA ASP A 329 -20.05 -11.56 -18.75
C ASP A 329 -20.09 -10.20 -18.02
N SER A 330 -19.68 -9.10 -18.69
CA SER A 330 -19.54 -7.74 -18.12
C SER A 330 -18.69 -7.69 -16.84
N ALA A 331 -17.60 -8.47 -16.81
CA ALA A 331 -16.71 -8.62 -15.66
C ALA A 331 -16.09 -7.28 -15.21
N HIS A 332 -15.68 -6.46 -16.18
CA HIS A 332 -15.06 -5.16 -15.94
C HIS A 332 -16.06 -4.16 -15.33
N GLU A 333 -17.31 -4.13 -15.80
CA GLU A 333 -18.38 -3.28 -15.22
C GLU A 333 -18.72 -3.70 -13.78
N LYS A 334 -18.78 -5.01 -13.52
CA LYS A 334 -19.00 -5.55 -12.17
C LYS A 334 -17.85 -5.21 -11.21
N LEU A 335 -16.60 -5.28 -11.68
CA LEU A 335 -15.41 -4.93 -10.90
C LEU A 335 -15.35 -3.44 -10.50
N TYR A 336 -16.01 -2.53 -11.23
CA TYR A 336 -16.06 -1.12 -10.85
C TYR A 336 -16.73 -0.87 -9.48
N SER A 337 -17.61 -1.78 -9.03
CA SER A 337 -18.21 -1.69 -7.68
C SER A 337 -17.17 -1.83 -6.56
N LEU A 338 -16.13 -2.63 -6.77
CA LEU A 338 -15.07 -2.86 -5.78
C LEU A 338 -14.04 -1.72 -5.72
N LEU A 339 -14.03 -0.81 -6.69
CA LEU A 339 -13.16 0.37 -6.67
C LEU A 339 -13.56 1.40 -5.59
N SER A 340 -14.75 1.25 -4.98
CA SER A 340 -15.22 2.06 -3.85
C SER A 340 -15.45 1.24 -2.57
N ASP A 341 -14.90 0.03 -2.50
CA ASP A 341 -15.00 -0.83 -1.31
C ASP A 341 -14.36 -0.15 -0.07
N PRO A 342 -14.98 -0.23 1.12
CA PRO A 342 -14.36 0.28 2.35
C PRO A 342 -12.97 -0.27 2.63
N ILE A 343 -12.64 -1.49 2.18
CA ILE A 343 -11.38 -2.18 2.49
C ILE A 343 -10.33 -1.95 1.39
N PRO A 344 -9.15 -1.35 1.69
CA PRO A 344 -8.16 -1.02 0.67
C PRO A 344 -7.59 -2.24 -0.06
N GLU A 345 -7.49 -3.41 0.58
CA GLU A 345 -7.07 -4.65 -0.08
C GLU A 345 -8.07 -5.13 -1.16
N VAL A 346 -9.36 -4.85 -0.99
CA VAL A 346 -10.39 -5.18 -1.99
C VAL A 346 -10.32 -4.20 -3.16
N ARG A 347 -10.11 -2.90 -2.90
CA ARG A 347 -9.85 -1.90 -3.94
C ARG A 347 -8.59 -2.25 -4.74
N CYS A 348 -7.52 -2.64 -4.04
CA CYS A 348 -6.26 -3.09 -4.63
C CYS A 348 -6.45 -4.31 -5.54
N ALA A 349 -7.20 -5.32 -5.08
CA ALA A 349 -7.52 -6.50 -5.90
C ALA A 349 -8.36 -6.20 -7.14
N ALA A 350 -9.28 -5.24 -7.07
CA ALA A 350 -10.04 -4.77 -8.22
C ALA A 350 -9.15 -4.01 -9.24
N VAL A 351 -8.23 -3.16 -8.75
CA VAL A 351 -7.24 -2.46 -9.58
C VAL A 351 -6.29 -3.45 -10.27
N PHE A 352 -5.77 -4.46 -9.55
CA PHE A 352 -4.99 -5.56 -10.13
C PHE A 352 -5.75 -6.28 -11.25
N ALA A 353 -7.00 -6.69 -10.98
CA ALA A 353 -7.81 -7.46 -11.93
C ALA A 353 -8.14 -6.68 -13.22
N LEU A 354 -8.49 -5.40 -13.09
CA LEU A 354 -8.69 -4.49 -14.22
C LEU A 354 -7.38 -4.18 -14.95
N GLY A 355 -6.26 -4.08 -14.23
CA GLY A 355 -4.92 -3.88 -14.79
C GLY A 355 -4.44 -5.05 -15.65
N THR A 356 -4.68 -6.30 -15.23
CA THR A 356 -4.36 -7.47 -16.07
C THR A 356 -5.34 -7.65 -17.24
N PHE A 357 -6.59 -7.20 -17.08
CA PHE A 357 -7.61 -7.21 -18.14
C PHE A 357 -7.25 -6.31 -19.33
N VAL A 358 -6.54 -5.20 -19.08
CA VAL A 358 -6.03 -4.28 -20.12
C VAL A 358 -4.69 -4.73 -20.70
N GLY A 359 -3.77 -5.23 -19.86
CA GLY A 359 -2.40 -5.56 -20.28
C GLY A 359 -2.30 -6.70 -21.30
N ASN A 360 -3.30 -7.58 -21.34
CA ASN A 360 -3.37 -8.71 -22.25
C ASN A 360 -4.13 -8.35 -23.53
N SER A 361 -3.44 -7.85 -24.56
CA SER A 361 -4.01 -7.63 -25.89
C SER A 361 -2.99 -7.99 -26.97
N ALA A 362 -3.03 -9.23 -27.48
CA ALA A 362 -2.31 -9.58 -28.70
C ALA A 362 -3.05 -9.00 -29.93
N GLU A 363 -4.38 -9.12 -29.94
CA GLU A 363 -5.23 -8.57 -30.99
C GLU A 363 -5.64 -7.11 -30.70
N ARG A 364 -5.28 -6.20 -31.59
CA ARG A 364 -5.70 -4.78 -31.55
C ARG A 364 -6.96 -4.57 -32.38
N THR A 365 -8.12 -4.83 -31.78
CA THR A 365 -9.42 -4.51 -32.36
C THR A 365 -9.94 -3.16 -31.87
N ASP A 366 -10.80 -2.49 -32.64
CA ASP A 366 -11.50 -1.29 -32.18
C ASP A 366 -12.41 -1.59 -30.96
N HIS A 367 -12.74 -2.86 -30.71
CA HIS A 367 -13.57 -3.27 -29.57
C HIS A 367 -12.78 -3.35 -28.26
N SER A 368 -11.64 -4.06 -28.25
CA SER A 368 -10.73 -4.10 -27.10
C SER A 368 -10.25 -2.69 -26.77
N THR A 369 -9.88 -1.91 -27.79
CA THR A 369 -9.52 -0.48 -27.64
C THR A 369 -10.58 0.32 -26.89
N THR A 370 -11.87 0.16 -27.22
CA THR A 370 -12.96 0.89 -26.55
C THR A 370 -13.08 0.51 -25.07
N ILE A 371 -12.90 -0.78 -24.74
CA ILE A 371 -13.01 -1.27 -23.36
C ILE A 371 -11.80 -0.81 -22.53
N ASP A 372 -10.59 -0.86 -23.10
CA ASP A 372 -9.36 -0.41 -22.43
C ASP A 372 -9.43 1.09 -22.06
N HIS A 373 -10.01 1.93 -22.94
CA HIS A 373 -10.24 3.35 -22.65
C HIS A 373 -11.23 3.55 -21.48
N ASN A 374 -12.30 2.75 -21.41
CA ASN A 374 -13.26 2.81 -20.30
C ASN A 374 -12.62 2.38 -18.98
N VAL A 375 -11.90 1.24 -18.97
CA VAL A 375 -11.23 0.72 -17.77
C VAL A 375 -10.16 1.71 -17.27
N ALA A 376 -9.33 2.24 -18.17
CA ALA A 376 -8.32 3.26 -17.84
C ALA A 376 -8.94 4.50 -17.18
N MET A 377 -10.09 4.97 -17.69
CA MET A 377 -10.79 6.13 -17.13
C MET A 377 -11.52 5.87 -15.81
N MET A 378 -11.84 4.61 -15.47
CA MET A 378 -12.30 4.26 -14.13
C MET A 378 -11.13 4.17 -13.15
N LEU A 379 -10.03 3.50 -13.54
CA LEU A 379 -8.81 3.39 -12.74
C LEU A 379 -8.20 4.76 -12.40
N ALA A 380 -8.24 5.71 -13.35
CA ALA A 380 -7.78 7.09 -13.16
C ALA A 380 -8.42 7.83 -11.97
N GLN A 381 -9.57 7.38 -11.45
CA GLN A 381 -10.27 8.02 -10.33
C GLN A 381 -9.60 7.74 -8.97
N LEU A 382 -8.88 6.62 -8.84
CA LEU A 382 -8.22 6.20 -7.59
C LEU A 382 -6.88 6.91 -7.33
N ILE A 383 -6.53 7.91 -8.15
CA ILE A 383 -5.37 8.79 -7.92
C ILE A 383 -5.40 9.52 -6.57
N ASN A 384 -6.58 9.79 -6.00
CA ASN A 384 -6.74 10.40 -4.67
C ASN A 384 -7.17 9.35 -3.60
N ASP A 385 -6.85 8.06 -3.77
CA ASP A 385 -7.03 7.05 -2.72
C ASP A 385 -6.08 7.33 -1.55
N GLY A 386 -6.52 7.14 -0.30
CA GLY A 386 -5.66 7.30 0.87
C GLY A 386 -4.57 6.24 0.93
N SER A 387 -4.85 5.02 0.46
CA SER A 387 -3.93 3.90 0.61
C SER A 387 -2.79 3.95 -0.43
N PRO A 388 -1.51 4.01 -0.02
CA PRO A 388 -0.38 3.96 -0.95
C PRO A 388 -0.29 2.59 -1.64
N MET A 389 -0.86 1.55 -1.04
CA MET A 389 -0.98 0.21 -1.59
C MET A 389 -1.83 0.20 -2.87
N VAL A 390 -3.03 0.80 -2.83
CA VAL A 390 -3.93 0.95 -3.98
C VAL A 390 -3.29 1.82 -5.06
N ARG A 391 -2.64 2.93 -4.68
CA ARG A 391 -1.91 3.80 -5.63
C ARG A 391 -0.70 3.10 -6.28
N LYS A 392 0.00 2.21 -5.58
CA LYS A 392 1.11 1.42 -6.13
C LYS A 392 0.63 0.39 -7.16
N GLU A 393 -0.49 -0.27 -6.91
CA GLU A 393 -1.14 -1.16 -7.89
C GLU A 393 -1.70 -0.38 -9.08
N LEU A 394 -2.22 0.83 -8.86
CA LEU A 394 -2.69 1.72 -9.93
C LEU A 394 -1.57 2.09 -10.90
N VAL A 395 -0.36 2.39 -10.41
CA VAL A 395 0.81 2.61 -11.29
C VAL A 395 1.10 1.39 -12.16
N VAL A 396 1.02 0.18 -11.61
CA VAL A 396 1.22 -1.08 -12.36
C VAL A 396 0.12 -1.29 -13.40
N ALA A 397 -1.15 -1.14 -13.03
CA ALA A 397 -2.28 -1.26 -13.94
C ALA A 397 -2.21 -0.25 -15.11
N LEU A 398 -1.79 0.99 -14.85
CA LEU A 398 -1.57 2.00 -15.88
C LEU A 398 -0.30 1.73 -16.71
N SER A 399 0.74 1.10 -16.12
CA SER A 399 1.95 0.71 -16.87
C SER A 399 1.64 -0.30 -17.98
N HIS A 400 0.68 -1.21 -17.76
CA HIS A 400 0.21 -2.15 -18.77
C HIS A 400 -0.44 -1.44 -19.97
N LEU A 401 -1.31 -0.45 -19.71
CA LEU A 401 -1.89 0.41 -20.75
C LEU A 401 -0.80 1.20 -21.50
N VAL A 402 0.19 1.72 -20.76
CA VAL A 402 1.31 2.48 -21.33
C VAL A 402 2.16 1.63 -22.27
N VAL A 403 2.44 0.37 -21.94
CA VAL A 403 3.14 -0.58 -22.83
C VAL A 403 2.28 -0.93 -24.05
N GLN A 404 0.98 -1.15 -23.87
CA GLN A 404 0.08 -1.51 -24.97
C GLN A 404 -0.15 -0.36 -25.98
N TYR A 405 -0.15 0.89 -25.54
CA TYR A 405 -0.39 2.07 -26.37
C TYR A 405 0.84 3.01 -26.46
N GLU A 406 2.05 2.42 -26.45
CA GLU A 406 3.34 3.12 -26.36
C GLU A 406 3.53 4.26 -27.38
N SER A 407 3.09 4.08 -28.63
CA SER A 407 3.14 5.11 -29.69
C SER A 407 2.34 6.37 -29.33
N ASN A 408 1.20 6.20 -28.69
CA ASN A 408 0.31 7.28 -28.27
C ASN A 408 0.94 8.03 -27.10
N PHE A 409 1.46 7.30 -26.11
CA PHE A 409 2.15 7.89 -24.96
C PHE A 409 3.48 8.57 -25.32
N CYS A 410 4.23 8.06 -26.30
CA CYS A 410 5.42 8.76 -26.82
C CYS A 410 5.04 10.10 -27.49
N THR A 411 3.91 10.17 -28.19
CA THR A 411 3.40 11.43 -28.78
C THR A 411 3.07 12.44 -27.67
N VAL A 412 2.39 12.00 -26.60
CA VAL A 412 2.06 12.85 -25.44
C VAL A 412 3.31 13.29 -24.68
N ALA A 413 4.27 12.39 -24.44
CA ALA A 413 5.51 12.70 -23.72
C ALA A 413 6.32 13.80 -24.43
N LEU A 414 6.46 13.72 -25.75
CA LEU A 414 7.13 14.77 -26.54
C LEU A 414 6.42 16.12 -26.42
N GLN A 415 5.08 16.17 -26.47
CA GLN A 415 4.32 17.43 -26.30
C GLN A 415 4.58 18.09 -24.93
N PHE A 416 4.56 17.31 -23.84
CA PHE A 416 4.87 17.82 -22.50
C PHE A 416 6.33 18.29 -22.38
N MET A 417 7.28 17.58 -23.00
CA MET A 417 8.71 17.94 -23.02
C MET A 417 9.05 19.11 -23.96
N GLU A 418 8.23 19.39 -24.97
CA GLU A 418 8.32 20.59 -25.80
C GLU A 418 7.75 21.80 -25.06
N GLU A 419 6.59 21.67 -24.43
CA GLU A 419 5.96 22.78 -23.71
C GLU A 419 6.72 23.13 -22.42
N GLU A 420 7.37 22.19 -21.71
CA GLU A 420 8.24 22.52 -20.55
C GLU A 420 9.30 23.57 -20.91
N LYS A 421 9.92 23.43 -22.09
CA LYS A 421 10.98 24.33 -22.59
C LYS A 421 10.43 25.74 -22.90
N ASN A 422 9.12 25.87 -23.10
CA ASN A 422 8.46 27.16 -23.35
C ASN A 422 8.14 27.92 -22.05
N TYR A 423 8.23 27.29 -20.87
CA TYR A 423 8.13 27.99 -19.58
C TYR A 423 9.49 28.62 -19.21
N PRO A 424 9.65 29.96 -19.29
CA PRO A 424 10.95 30.58 -19.09
C PRO A 424 11.47 30.35 -17.67
N LEU A 425 12.77 30.08 -17.56
CA LEU A 425 13.49 30.22 -16.30
C LEU A 425 13.31 31.66 -15.78
N PRO A 426 13.04 31.87 -14.48
CA PRO A 426 12.97 33.20 -13.89
C PRO A 426 14.38 33.80 -13.84
N SER A 427 14.78 34.44 -14.95
CA SER A 427 16.07 35.09 -15.09
C SER A 427 16.26 36.16 -14.00
N PRO A 428 17.41 36.21 -13.31
CA PRO A 428 17.69 37.28 -12.36
C PRO A 428 17.67 38.62 -13.11
N ALA A 429 16.85 39.57 -12.63
CA ALA A 429 16.57 40.80 -13.36
C ALA A 429 17.85 41.60 -13.66
N ALA A 430 18.23 41.62 -14.94
CA ALA A 430 19.18 42.60 -15.45
C ALA A 430 18.56 44.00 -15.36
N PRO A 431 19.29 45.03 -14.90
CA PRO A 431 18.75 46.38 -14.83
C PRO A 431 18.50 46.94 -16.23
N GLU A 432 17.33 47.53 -16.45
CA GLU A 432 16.98 48.15 -17.74
C GLU A 432 17.89 49.33 -18.05
N GLY A 433 18.47 49.34 -19.27
CA GLY A 433 19.35 50.40 -19.73
C GLY A 433 18.58 51.64 -20.17
N GLY A 434 18.48 52.65 -19.30
CA GLY A 434 17.97 53.97 -19.66
C GLY A 434 18.86 54.69 -20.68
N SER A 435 18.24 55.45 -21.59
CA SER A 435 18.95 56.15 -22.68
C SER A 435 19.84 57.31 -22.20
N LEU A 436 20.89 57.61 -22.97
CA LEU A 436 21.95 58.56 -22.65
C LEU A 436 21.64 60.01 -23.10
N THR A 437 22.00 60.99 -22.26
CA THR A 437 22.42 62.33 -22.71
C THR A 437 23.66 62.79 -21.89
N PRO A 438 24.61 63.58 -22.44
CA PRO A 438 25.97 63.63 -21.87
C PRO A 438 26.49 65.04 -21.49
N VAL A 439 27.02 65.20 -20.26
CA VAL A 439 27.88 66.34 -19.88
C VAL A 439 29.07 65.92 -19.00
N ARG A 440 30.14 65.49 -19.68
CA ARG A 440 31.54 65.97 -19.58
C ARG A 440 32.24 66.25 -18.21
N ASP A 441 33.39 65.56 -18.02
CA ASP A 441 34.66 65.87 -17.27
C ASP A 441 34.59 66.50 -15.86
N GLY A 442 35.30 66.08 -14.79
CA GLY A 442 36.37 65.08 -14.54
C GLY A 442 37.30 65.58 -13.39
N PRO A 443 38.40 64.91 -12.98
CA PRO A 443 38.67 63.47 -12.83
C PRO A 443 39.23 63.08 -11.42
N CYS A 444 39.15 61.80 -11.02
CA CYS A 444 40.24 61.04 -10.34
C CYS A 444 39.81 59.59 -10.01
N THR A 445 40.78 58.68 -9.85
CA THR A 445 40.54 57.27 -9.44
C THR A 445 41.52 56.87 -8.33
N PRO A 446 41.30 55.75 -7.61
CA PRO A 446 41.73 54.44 -8.12
C PRO A 446 40.65 53.34 -8.06
N ARG A 447 40.90 52.27 -8.82
CA ARG A 447 40.14 51.00 -8.76
C ARG A 447 40.69 50.09 -7.65
N LEU A 448 39.83 49.23 -7.09
CA LEU A 448 40.27 47.95 -6.51
C LEU A 448 39.65 46.77 -7.27
N ARG A 449 40.38 45.65 -7.32
CA ARG A 449 40.01 44.42 -8.02
C ARG A 449 39.43 43.40 -7.03
N SER A 450 38.66 42.45 -7.55
CA SER A 450 38.49 41.14 -6.89
C SER A 450 39.73 40.27 -7.10
N VAL A 451 40.07 39.41 -6.12
CA VAL A 451 40.32 37.95 -6.26
C VAL A 451 41.10 37.38 -5.05
N SER A 452 40.73 36.15 -4.65
CA SER A 452 41.47 35.14 -3.86
C SER A 452 41.90 35.37 -2.39
N SER A 453 41.16 34.68 -1.48
CA SER A 453 41.61 33.52 -0.67
C SER A 453 42.35 33.66 0.69
N TYR A 454 42.08 32.64 1.54
CA TYR A 454 42.76 32.13 2.75
C TYR A 454 43.11 33.03 3.96
N GLY A 455 42.80 32.55 5.18
CA GLY A 455 43.83 32.51 6.23
C GLY A 455 43.51 32.92 7.69
N ASN A 456 42.75 32.12 8.45
CA ASN A 456 42.82 31.97 9.93
C ASN A 456 42.47 33.23 10.79
N ILE A 457 42.29 33.17 12.12
CA ILE A 457 43.34 33.03 13.16
C ILE A 457 42.78 32.56 14.53
N ARG A 458 43.47 31.57 15.13
CA ARG A 458 43.63 31.21 16.56
C ARG A 458 42.41 31.12 17.52
N ALA A 459 42.19 29.91 18.02
CA ALA A 459 41.97 29.68 19.47
C ALA A 459 43.33 29.39 20.17
N VAL A 460 43.39 29.46 21.50
CA VAL A 460 44.62 29.29 22.31
C VAL A 460 44.69 27.90 22.96
N THR A 461 45.91 27.35 23.05
CA THR A 461 46.21 26.03 23.61
C THR A 461 46.42 26.02 25.11
N THR A 462 46.00 24.94 25.77
CA THR A 462 46.82 24.28 26.81
C THR A 462 46.89 22.79 26.49
N ALA A 463 48.04 22.16 26.71
CA ALA A 463 48.32 20.80 26.26
C ALA A 463 48.88 19.94 27.39
N ARG A 464 48.66 18.62 27.30
CA ARG A 464 49.52 17.59 27.91
C ARG A 464 49.59 16.38 26.98
N ASN A 465 50.76 15.77 26.91
CA ASN A 465 51.10 14.72 25.96
C ASN A 465 50.71 13.33 26.47
N LEU A 466 50.51 12.39 25.55
CA LEU A 466 51.20 11.09 25.58
C LEU A 466 51.38 10.58 24.13
N ASN A 467 52.28 9.61 23.92
CA ASN A 467 52.90 9.33 22.61
C ASN A 467 53.36 7.86 22.53
N LYS A 468 53.62 7.35 21.31
CA LYS A 468 53.97 5.94 20.95
C LYS A 468 52.78 4.95 21.01
N SER A 469 52.71 3.88 20.21
CA SER A 469 53.59 3.39 19.12
C SER A 469 52.85 2.46 18.15
N LEU A 470 53.37 2.32 16.92
CA LEU A 470 53.09 1.20 16.00
C LEU A 470 54.39 0.47 15.68
N GLN A 471 54.39 -0.87 15.73
CA GLN A 471 55.30 -1.72 14.93
C GLN A 471 54.87 -3.21 14.93
N ASN A 472 54.76 -3.76 13.73
CA ASN A 472 54.98 -5.14 13.26
C ASN A 472 54.62 -6.36 14.15
N LEU A 473 53.82 -7.27 13.58
CA LEU A 473 54.28 -8.63 13.22
C LEU A 473 53.31 -9.27 12.19
N SER A 474 53.65 -10.46 11.66
CA SER A 474 53.09 -10.99 10.40
C SER A 474 53.10 -12.53 10.31
N LEU A 475 52.22 -13.09 9.45
CA LEU A 475 52.06 -14.53 9.12
C LEU A 475 51.36 -15.34 10.26
N ASN A 476 50.62 -16.44 10.01
CA ASN A 476 50.44 -17.22 8.78
C ASN A 476 49.07 -17.96 8.68
N GLU A 477 48.59 -18.15 7.43
CA GLU A 477 47.76 -19.24 6.84
C GLU A 477 46.45 -19.87 7.41
N GLU A 478 45.65 -20.32 6.42
CA GLU A 478 44.58 -21.35 6.36
C GLU A 478 43.08 -21.12 6.70
N SER A 479 42.32 -20.94 5.61
CA SER A 479 40.99 -21.49 5.24
C SER A 479 39.82 -21.60 6.25
N GLY A 480 38.79 -20.80 5.99
CA GLY A 480 37.42 -20.98 6.51
C GLY A 480 36.44 -20.02 5.83
N SER A 481 35.37 -20.50 5.19
CA SER A 481 34.48 -19.66 4.38
C SER A 481 33.40 -18.96 5.22
N SER A 482 33.41 -17.63 5.26
CA SER A 482 32.34 -16.80 5.83
C SER A 482 31.99 -15.63 4.89
N VAL A 483 30.71 -15.49 4.55
CA VAL A 483 30.21 -14.36 3.74
C VAL A 483 30.00 -13.15 4.64
N ALA A 484 30.87 -12.13 4.50
CA ALA A 484 30.73 -10.87 5.23
C ALA A 484 29.76 -9.92 4.49
N PHE A 485 28.83 -9.32 5.23
CA PHE A 485 27.96 -8.26 4.72
C PHE A 485 28.71 -6.92 4.67
N SER A 486 28.63 -6.21 3.53
CA SER A 486 29.14 -4.84 3.38
C SER A 486 28.03 -3.81 3.61
N PRO A 487 28.25 -2.76 4.43
CA PRO A 487 27.30 -1.66 4.57
C PRO A 487 27.36 -0.72 3.34
N GLY A 488 26.20 -0.41 2.74
CA GLY A 488 26.09 0.33 1.48
C GLY A 488 25.44 1.72 1.61
N ASN A 489 26.26 2.74 1.86
CA ASN A 489 26.10 4.17 1.57
C ASN A 489 24.70 4.82 1.52
N LEU A 490 24.45 5.74 2.45
CA LEU A 490 23.47 6.83 2.31
C LEU A 490 23.97 7.88 1.31
N SER A 491 23.19 8.17 0.25
CA SER A 491 23.52 9.20 -0.74
C SER A 491 23.22 10.61 -0.22
N THR A 492 24.24 11.35 0.20
CA THR A 492 24.12 12.77 0.56
C THR A 492 23.82 13.63 -0.68
N SER A 493 22.79 14.48 -0.61
CA SER A 493 22.39 15.32 -1.75
C SER A 493 23.46 16.34 -2.15
N SER A 494 24.05 16.20 -3.33
CA SER A 494 25.01 17.16 -3.91
C SER A 494 24.38 17.92 -5.08
N SER A 495 24.13 19.22 -4.88
CA SER A 495 23.73 20.13 -5.96
C SER A 495 24.94 20.47 -6.82
N ALA A 496 25.08 19.83 -7.99
CA ALA A 496 26.15 20.09 -8.95
C ALA A 496 25.59 20.71 -10.24
N SER A 497 26.30 21.71 -10.78
CA SER A 497 25.92 22.39 -12.02
C SER A 497 26.33 21.59 -13.26
N SER A 498 25.64 21.82 -14.39
CA SER A 498 25.75 21.03 -15.61
C SER A 498 27.04 21.23 -16.41
N THR A 499 27.95 20.25 -16.42
CA THR A 499 28.95 20.05 -17.49
C THR A 499 29.31 18.57 -17.67
N LEU A 500 28.98 18.01 -18.85
CA LEU A 500 29.49 16.78 -19.51
C LEU A 500 29.87 15.53 -18.66
N GLY A 501 29.11 14.45 -18.86
CA GLY A 501 29.70 13.15 -19.21
C GLY A 501 29.64 12.00 -18.19
N SER A 502 28.70 11.05 -18.38
CA SER A 502 28.81 9.63 -18.01
C SER A 502 27.69 8.82 -18.68
N PRO A 503 27.92 7.62 -19.26
CA PRO A 503 26.91 6.92 -20.08
C PRO A 503 25.67 6.42 -19.30
N GLU A 504 25.83 6.08 -18.02
CA GLU A 504 24.77 5.48 -17.19
C GLU A 504 23.66 6.47 -16.81
N ASN A 505 23.86 7.78 -17.03
CA ASN A 505 22.87 8.82 -16.74
C ASN A 505 21.94 9.15 -17.92
N GLU A 506 22.05 8.50 -19.09
CA GLU A 506 21.21 8.84 -20.26
C GLU A 506 19.75 8.33 -20.18
N GLU A 507 19.39 7.46 -19.22
CA GLU A 507 18.01 6.94 -19.08
C GLU A 507 17.06 7.88 -18.30
N TYR A 508 17.59 8.75 -17.42
CA TYR A 508 16.79 9.62 -16.56
C TYR A 508 16.57 11.01 -17.18
N ILE A 509 15.59 11.09 -18.08
CA ILE A 509 15.25 12.34 -18.81
C ILE A 509 14.36 13.27 -17.98
N LEU A 510 13.47 12.72 -17.14
CA LEU A 510 12.54 13.49 -16.31
C LEU A 510 12.96 13.44 -14.84
N SER A 511 13.22 14.61 -14.26
CA SER A 511 13.52 14.79 -12.84
C SER A 511 12.26 15.00 -12.00
N PHE A 512 12.33 14.69 -10.70
CA PHE A 512 11.25 15.00 -9.75
C PHE A 512 10.93 16.51 -9.72
N GLU A 513 11.95 17.38 -9.75
CA GLU A 513 11.76 18.84 -9.75
C GLU A 513 11.03 19.32 -11.02
N THR A 514 11.30 18.70 -12.18
CA THR A 514 10.55 18.93 -13.43
C THR A 514 9.11 18.44 -13.32
N ILE A 515 8.89 17.20 -12.87
CA ILE A 515 7.55 16.58 -12.84
C ILE A 515 6.62 17.29 -11.85
N ASP A 516 7.08 17.61 -10.65
CA ASP A 516 6.28 18.37 -9.69
C ASP A 516 6.08 19.83 -10.13
N LYS A 517 7.03 20.45 -10.85
CA LYS A 517 6.82 21.75 -11.50
C LYS A 517 5.71 21.66 -12.56
N MET A 518 5.71 20.62 -13.42
CA MET A 518 4.63 20.37 -14.38
C MET A 518 3.29 20.21 -13.67
N ARG A 519 3.21 19.36 -12.65
CA ARG A 519 2.02 19.10 -11.82
C ARG A 519 1.40 20.39 -11.25
N ARG A 520 2.23 21.36 -10.86
CA ARG A 520 1.77 22.63 -10.24
C ARG A 520 1.42 23.73 -11.26
N VAL A 521 1.54 23.49 -12.56
CA VAL A 521 1.10 24.43 -13.61
C VAL A 521 -0.33 24.11 -14.06
N SER A 522 -1.19 25.14 -14.14
CA SER A 522 -2.64 24.99 -14.35
C SER A 522 -3.04 24.31 -15.68
N SER A 523 -2.17 24.35 -16.70
CA SER A 523 -2.30 23.61 -17.97
C SER A 523 -2.37 22.09 -17.76
N TYR A 524 -1.81 21.60 -16.65
CA TYR A 524 -1.59 20.18 -16.37
C TYR A 524 -2.22 19.67 -15.08
N SER A 525 -2.37 20.51 -14.04
CA SER A 525 -2.91 20.05 -12.74
C SER A 525 -4.37 19.59 -12.81
N SER A 526 -5.14 20.16 -13.74
CA SER A 526 -6.60 20.02 -13.77
C SER A 526 -7.07 18.69 -14.39
N LEU A 527 -7.12 17.66 -13.53
CA LEU A 527 -7.70 16.35 -13.84
C LEU A 527 -9.17 16.40 -14.31
N ASN A 528 -9.88 17.52 -14.09
CA ASN A 528 -11.26 17.73 -14.54
C ASN A 528 -11.39 18.25 -15.99
N SER A 529 -10.31 18.24 -16.78
CA SER A 529 -10.34 18.62 -18.20
C SER A 529 -11.23 17.68 -19.02
N LEU A 530 -12.25 18.20 -19.73
CA LEU A 530 -13.14 17.37 -20.55
C LEU A 530 -12.38 16.62 -21.64
N ILE A 531 -12.71 15.34 -21.83
CA ILE A 531 -12.14 14.47 -22.86
C ILE A 531 -12.82 14.79 -24.20
N GLY A 532 -12.05 14.78 -25.30
CA GLY A 532 -12.54 15.07 -26.65
C GLY A 532 -12.72 16.57 -26.97
N VAL A 533 -12.46 17.45 -26.00
CA VAL A 533 -12.43 18.91 -26.19
C VAL A 533 -10.97 19.38 -26.14
N SER A 534 -10.61 20.41 -26.92
CA SER A 534 -9.29 21.06 -26.88
C SER A 534 -8.10 20.08 -26.88
N PHE A 535 -8.10 19.13 -27.82
CA PHE A 535 -7.07 18.07 -28.00
C PHE A 535 -6.85 17.11 -26.81
N ASN A 536 -7.69 17.18 -25.77
CA ASN A 536 -7.52 16.36 -24.56
C ASN A 536 -7.99 14.92 -24.79
N SER A 537 -7.04 13.97 -24.79
CA SER A 537 -7.28 12.53 -25.00
C SER A 537 -7.23 11.73 -23.69
N VAL A 538 -7.69 10.47 -23.72
CA VAL A 538 -7.49 9.55 -22.59
C VAL A 538 -6.01 9.35 -22.28
N TYR A 539 -5.14 9.25 -23.30
CA TYR A 539 -3.68 9.17 -23.10
C TYR A 539 -3.12 10.41 -22.39
N THR A 540 -3.61 11.60 -22.74
CA THR A 540 -3.28 12.88 -22.07
C THR A 540 -3.68 12.85 -20.60
N GLN A 541 -4.86 12.29 -20.29
CA GLN A 541 -5.37 12.17 -18.92
C GLN A 541 -4.59 11.14 -18.10
N ILE A 542 -4.28 9.96 -18.64
CA ILE A 542 -3.46 8.96 -17.96
C ILE A 542 -2.03 9.46 -17.73
N TRP A 543 -1.47 10.26 -18.65
CA TRP A 543 -0.19 10.91 -18.44
C TRP A 543 -0.22 11.92 -17.27
N ARG A 544 -1.28 12.73 -17.13
CA ARG A 544 -1.49 13.57 -15.92
C ARG A 544 -1.58 12.73 -14.65
N VAL A 545 -2.28 11.59 -14.69
CA VAL A 545 -2.39 10.70 -13.53
C VAL A 545 -1.01 10.18 -13.09
N LEU A 546 -0.18 9.76 -14.05
CA LEU A 546 1.20 9.33 -13.77
C LEU A 546 2.09 10.48 -13.28
N LEU A 547 1.94 11.72 -13.78
CA LEU A 547 2.67 12.89 -13.27
C LEU A 547 2.34 13.21 -11.80
N HIS A 548 1.08 13.03 -11.38
CA HIS A 548 0.70 13.17 -9.97
C HIS A 548 1.25 12.03 -9.11
N LEU A 549 1.17 10.77 -9.57
CA LEU A 549 1.70 9.60 -8.86
C LEU A 549 3.25 9.58 -8.81
N ALA A 550 3.93 10.29 -9.72
CA ALA A 550 5.38 10.50 -9.69
C ALA A 550 5.82 11.68 -8.79
N ALA A 551 4.87 12.45 -8.26
CA ALA A 551 5.08 13.46 -7.22
C ALA A 551 4.37 13.06 -5.90
N ASP A 552 4.13 11.76 -5.71
CA ASP A 552 3.41 11.21 -4.57
C ASP A 552 4.21 11.35 -3.26
N PRO A 553 3.57 11.69 -2.12
CA PRO A 553 4.27 11.83 -0.85
C PRO A 553 4.79 10.51 -0.24
N TYR A 554 4.36 9.34 -0.76
CA TYR A 554 4.89 8.02 -0.39
C TYR A 554 5.95 7.55 -1.41
N PRO A 555 7.20 7.28 -0.97
CA PRO A 555 8.33 7.12 -1.89
C PRO A 555 8.18 5.94 -2.85
N ASP A 556 7.67 4.79 -2.39
CA ASP A 556 7.44 3.60 -3.23
C ASP A 556 6.49 3.84 -4.41
N VAL A 557 5.55 4.80 -4.30
CA VAL A 557 4.60 5.14 -5.37
C VAL A 557 5.28 6.08 -6.37
N SER A 558 5.92 7.13 -5.84
CA SER A 558 6.75 8.07 -6.60
C SER A 558 7.80 7.35 -7.45
N ASP A 559 8.63 6.50 -6.84
CA ASP A 559 9.70 5.75 -7.54
C ASP A 559 9.17 4.82 -8.62
N LEU A 560 7.95 4.28 -8.46
CA LEU A 560 7.36 3.37 -9.44
C LEU A 560 6.82 4.15 -10.65
N ALA A 561 6.10 5.25 -10.40
CA ALA A 561 5.59 6.12 -11.46
C ALA A 561 6.73 6.84 -12.22
N MET A 562 7.78 7.27 -11.50
CA MET A 562 9.00 7.85 -12.09
C MET A 562 9.68 6.89 -13.07
N LYS A 563 9.70 5.58 -12.80
CA LYS A 563 10.25 4.56 -13.72
C LYS A 563 9.41 4.41 -14.98
N VAL A 564 8.08 4.37 -14.85
CA VAL A 564 7.14 4.30 -16.00
C VAL A 564 7.27 5.55 -16.89
N LEU A 565 7.30 6.74 -16.30
CA LEU A 565 7.45 8.01 -17.02
C LEU A 565 8.80 8.11 -17.74
N ASN A 566 9.91 7.78 -17.07
CA ASN A 566 11.25 7.86 -17.68
C ASN A 566 11.43 6.84 -18.81
N SER A 567 10.89 5.62 -18.67
CA SER A 567 10.90 4.62 -19.75
C SER A 567 10.28 5.16 -21.05
N ILE A 568 9.12 5.80 -20.96
CA ILE A 568 8.47 6.42 -22.14
C ILE A 568 9.21 7.67 -22.61
N ALA A 569 9.65 8.56 -21.72
CA ALA A 569 10.40 9.76 -22.10
C ALA A 569 11.70 9.41 -22.84
N TYR A 570 12.41 8.37 -22.40
CA TYR A 570 13.59 7.82 -23.05
C TYR A 570 13.26 7.30 -24.45
N LYS A 571 12.30 6.36 -24.58
CA LYS A 571 11.90 5.81 -25.88
C LYS A 571 11.44 6.90 -26.86
N ALA A 572 10.60 7.83 -26.39
CA ALA A 572 10.11 8.95 -27.21
C ALA A 572 11.27 9.86 -27.69
N THR A 573 12.25 10.13 -26.82
CA THR A 573 13.44 10.93 -27.17
C THR A 573 14.37 10.19 -28.13
N VAL A 574 14.58 8.89 -27.95
CA VAL A 574 15.39 8.06 -28.86
C VAL A 574 14.75 7.98 -30.24
N ASN A 575 13.44 7.73 -30.30
CA ASN A 575 12.69 7.68 -31.57
C ASN A 575 12.63 9.04 -32.29
N ALA A 576 12.80 10.15 -31.57
CA ALA A 576 12.89 11.50 -32.13
C ALA A 576 14.31 11.91 -32.59
N ARG A 577 15.37 11.13 -32.28
CA ARG A 577 16.72 11.40 -32.81
C ARG A 577 16.77 10.96 -34.29
N PRO A 578 17.07 11.86 -35.25
CA PRO A 578 17.19 11.47 -36.65
C PRO A 578 18.37 10.50 -36.83
N GLN A 579 18.07 9.26 -37.26
CA GLN A 579 19.13 8.31 -37.60
C GLN A 579 19.97 8.89 -38.75
N ARG A 580 21.28 8.98 -38.54
CA ARG A 580 22.22 9.24 -39.64
C ARG A 580 22.27 8.01 -40.52
N ILE A 581 21.49 8.03 -41.59
CA ILE A 581 21.67 7.10 -42.71
C ILE A 581 23.11 7.28 -43.20
N LEU A 582 23.93 6.23 -43.07
CA LEU A 582 25.23 6.17 -43.72
C LEU A 582 24.99 5.84 -45.19
N ASP A 583 25.40 6.76 -46.08
CA ASP A 583 25.14 6.69 -47.52
C ASP A 583 25.64 5.37 -48.13
N THR A 584 24.72 4.41 -48.26
CA THR A 584 24.96 3.11 -48.88
C THR A 584 23.95 2.95 -50.01
N SER A 585 24.39 3.25 -51.23
CA SER A 585 23.51 3.46 -52.38
C SER A 585 22.72 2.21 -52.77
N SER A 586 21.40 2.24 -52.60
CA SER A 586 20.46 1.29 -53.18
C SER A 586 19.36 2.06 -53.93
N LEU A 587 19.16 1.75 -55.20
CA LEU A 587 18.16 2.43 -56.03
C LEU A 587 16.77 1.82 -55.82
N THR A 588 15.80 2.62 -55.43
CA THR A 588 14.37 2.32 -55.60
C THR A 588 13.76 3.31 -56.59
N GLN A 589 12.96 2.80 -57.53
CA GLN A 589 12.54 3.54 -58.71
C GLN A 589 11.27 4.35 -58.47
N SER A 590 11.30 5.65 -58.77
CA SER A 590 10.11 6.50 -58.80
C SER A 590 9.37 6.39 -60.14
N ALA A 591 8.12 5.93 -60.13
CA ALA A 591 7.23 6.04 -61.29
C ALA A 591 6.63 7.47 -61.39
N PRO A 592 6.47 8.03 -62.60
CA PRO A 592 6.05 9.42 -62.80
C PRO A 592 4.52 9.63 -62.73
N ALA A 593 4.11 10.88 -62.59
CA ALA A 593 2.69 11.30 -62.50
C ALA A 593 2.19 12.06 -63.74
N SER A 594 0.87 12.29 -63.81
CA SER A 594 0.13 13.13 -64.79
C SER A 594 -0.29 12.42 -66.10
N PRO A 595 -1.31 12.93 -66.86
CA PRO A 595 -2.05 14.20 -66.70
C PRO A 595 -3.59 14.10 -66.67
N THR A 596 -4.23 15.24 -66.39
CA THR A 596 -5.69 15.44 -66.39
C THR A 596 -6.21 16.21 -67.62
N ASN A 597 -7.54 16.31 -67.73
CA ASN A 597 -8.36 17.22 -68.55
C ASN A 597 -8.67 16.87 -70.02
N LYS A 598 -9.98 16.89 -70.33
CA LYS A 598 -10.57 17.81 -71.31
C LYS A 598 -12.02 18.14 -70.92
N GLY A 599 -12.45 19.38 -71.18
CA GLY A 599 -13.74 19.92 -70.69
C GLY A 599 -14.88 19.86 -71.71
N MET A 600 -16.10 20.11 -71.22
CA MET A 600 -17.32 20.18 -72.02
C MET A 600 -17.56 21.62 -72.50
N HIS A 601 -17.96 21.81 -73.75
CA HIS A 601 -18.35 23.13 -74.31
C HIS A 601 -19.64 22.94 -75.12
N ILE A 602 -20.72 23.63 -74.73
CA ILE A 602 -22.04 23.51 -75.37
C ILE A 602 -22.56 24.91 -75.72
N HIS A 603 -23.06 25.06 -76.95
CA HIS A 603 -23.68 26.28 -77.46
C HIS A 603 -25.20 26.25 -77.28
N GLN A 604 -25.81 27.42 -77.08
CA GLN A 604 -27.27 27.60 -77.11
C GLN A 604 -27.80 27.68 -78.55
N VAL A 605 -29.02 27.16 -78.80
CA VAL A 605 -30.03 27.79 -79.67
C VAL A 605 -31.42 27.56 -79.04
N GLY A 606 -32.28 28.59 -79.04
CA GLY A 606 -33.49 28.68 -78.22
C GLY A 606 -34.75 27.89 -78.66
N GLY A 607 -35.80 28.02 -77.84
CA GLY A 607 -37.16 27.50 -78.05
C GLY A 607 -38.09 27.91 -76.89
N SER A 608 -39.19 28.60 -77.19
CA SER A 608 -40.02 29.34 -76.22
C SER A 608 -41.08 28.49 -75.44
N PRO A 609 -41.66 29.00 -74.32
CA PRO A 609 -42.52 28.28 -73.35
C PRO A 609 -44.04 28.61 -73.58
N PRO A 610 -45.03 28.54 -72.63
CA PRO A 610 -45.04 28.18 -71.18
C PRO A 610 -46.30 27.38 -70.67
N THR A 611 -46.52 27.39 -69.33
CA THR A 611 -47.79 27.12 -68.56
C THR A 611 -48.18 25.66 -68.22
N THR A 612 -48.94 25.32 -67.16
CA THR A 612 -49.16 25.88 -65.78
C THR A 612 -49.89 24.85 -64.88
N SER A 613 -49.55 24.76 -63.57
CA SER A 613 -50.43 24.43 -62.41
C SER A 613 -49.59 24.55 -61.11
N THR A 614 -49.96 25.19 -59.99
CA THR A 614 -51.15 25.17 -59.08
C THR A 614 -51.36 23.83 -58.36
N SER A 615 -51.60 23.72 -57.04
CA SER A 615 -51.69 24.68 -55.90
C SER A 615 -52.01 23.89 -54.60
N SER A 616 -51.74 24.31 -53.35
CA SER A 616 -50.88 25.35 -52.72
C SER A 616 -50.97 25.25 -51.17
N SER A 617 -50.20 26.05 -50.41
CA SER A 617 -50.36 26.37 -48.95
C SER A 617 -50.08 25.25 -47.92
N SER A 618 -49.65 25.50 -46.67
CA SER A 618 -49.66 26.75 -45.87
C SER A 618 -48.40 26.96 -45.00
N LEU A 619 -47.89 28.22 -44.97
CA LEU A 619 -47.65 29.12 -43.81
C LEU A 619 -47.02 28.55 -42.50
N THR A 620 -46.10 29.19 -41.77
CA THR A 620 -45.27 30.45 -41.82
C THR A 620 -44.20 30.32 -40.69
N ASN A 621 -43.15 31.12 -40.47
CA ASN A 621 -42.54 32.34 -41.07
C ASN A 621 -41.11 31.97 -41.58
N ASP A 622 -40.25 32.78 -42.24
CA ASP A 622 -39.96 34.22 -42.35
C ASP A 622 -39.13 34.89 -41.22
N VAL A 623 -37.80 34.95 -41.43
CA VAL A 623 -37.02 36.20 -41.64
C VAL A 623 -35.91 35.92 -42.67
N THR A 624 -35.54 36.91 -43.49
CA THR A 624 -34.75 36.76 -44.73
C THR A 624 -33.23 36.93 -44.58
N LYS A 625 -32.48 36.30 -45.49
CA LYS A 625 -31.19 36.83 -46.00
C LYS A 625 -31.46 37.66 -47.26
N GLN A 626 -30.67 38.69 -47.54
CA GLN A 626 -30.12 39.05 -48.87
C GLN A 626 -29.03 40.14 -48.72
N PRO A 627 -28.08 40.32 -49.68
CA PRO A 627 -26.89 41.15 -49.51
C PRO A 627 -26.84 42.39 -50.41
N VAL A 628 -25.93 43.34 -50.10
CA VAL A 628 -25.49 44.41 -51.02
C VAL A 628 -23.95 44.52 -50.99
N SER A 629 -23.38 45.01 -52.09
CA SER A 629 -21.98 44.85 -52.52
C SER A 629 -21.01 45.96 -52.11
N ARG A 630 -19.69 45.62 -52.15
CA ARG A 630 -18.54 46.51 -52.48
C ARG A 630 -18.14 47.54 -51.40
N ASP A 631 -16.89 47.99 -51.28
CA ASP A 631 -15.68 47.72 -52.10
C ASP A 631 -14.36 47.91 -51.30
N ILE A 632 -13.21 47.74 -51.98
CA ILE A 632 -11.84 48.24 -51.64
C ILE A 632 -10.97 47.45 -50.62
N THR A 633 -9.91 46.85 -51.19
CA THR A 633 -8.56 46.51 -50.69
C THR A 633 -8.26 46.29 -49.19
N SER A 634 -7.53 45.20 -48.90
CA SER A 634 -6.62 45.10 -47.75
C SER A 634 -5.20 44.70 -48.21
N VAL A 635 -4.18 45.14 -47.47
CA VAL A 635 -2.75 45.04 -47.83
C VAL A 635 -2.15 43.72 -47.32
N ARG A 636 -1.18 43.18 -48.07
CA ARG A 636 -0.41 41.97 -47.74
C ARG A 636 0.89 42.32 -47.00
N PRO A 637 1.09 41.91 -45.74
CA PRO A 637 2.41 41.69 -45.17
C PRO A 637 2.98 40.34 -45.64
N ALA A 638 4.30 40.25 -45.76
CA ALA A 638 5.01 38.99 -46.01
C ALA A 638 5.62 38.43 -44.71
N ASN A 639 6.11 37.19 -44.78
CA ASN A 639 6.96 36.52 -43.79
C ASN A 639 6.40 36.43 -42.35
N VAL A 640 5.67 35.34 -42.09
CA VAL A 640 5.81 34.61 -40.82
C VAL A 640 6.70 33.40 -41.12
N GLY A 641 7.72 33.16 -40.29
CA GLY A 641 8.66 32.05 -40.48
C GLY A 641 8.08 30.68 -40.11
N ASN A 642 8.83 29.61 -40.37
CA ASN A 642 8.42 28.23 -40.08
C ASN A 642 8.00 28.05 -38.62
N MET A 643 6.70 27.91 -38.37
CA MET A 643 6.21 27.13 -37.24
C MET A 643 6.23 25.65 -37.64
N GLY A 644 6.75 24.79 -36.76
CA GLY A 644 6.72 23.34 -36.98
C GLY A 644 5.29 22.84 -36.97
N VAL A 645 4.85 22.19 -38.06
CA VAL A 645 3.54 21.52 -38.10
C VAL A 645 3.66 20.22 -37.28
N GLN A 646 3.10 20.21 -36.08
CA GLN A 646 3.05 18.99 -35.25
C GLN A 646 2.28 17.89 -35.99
N TYR A 647 3.00 16.83 -36.35
CA TYR A 647 2.46 15.72 -37.13
C TYR A 647 1.91 14.65 -36.18
N THR A 648 0.58 14.55 -36.08
CA THR A 648 -0.06 13.41 -35.40
C THR A 648 -0.35 12.31 -36.42
N PRO A 649 -0.07 11.02 -36.12
CA PRO A 649 -0.43 9.93 -37.02
C PRO A 649 -1.93 9.88 -37.32
N HIS A 650 -2.30 9.51 -38.55
CA HIS A 650 -3.71 9.47 -38.98
C HIS A 650 -4.58 8.61 -38.07
N SER A 651 -4.06 7.49 -37.55
CA SER A 651 -4.74 6.62 -36.59
C SER A 651 -4.95 7.24 -35.20
N HIS A 652 -4.13 8.23 -34.82
CA HIS A 652 -4.27 8.95 -33.55
C HIS A 652 -5.30 10.09 -33.67
N GLN A 653 -5.42 10.71 -34.86
CA GLN A 653 -6.36 11.81 -35.12
C GLN A 653 -7.75 11.32 -35.57
N PHE A 654 -7.83 10.21 -36.30
CA PHE A 654 -9.06 9.66 -36.87
C PHE A 654 -9.23 8.17 -36.49
N PRO A 655 -9.81 7.88 -35.32
CA PRO A 655 -10.19 6.51 -34.95
C PRO A 655 -11.28 5.97 -35.90
N ARG A 656 -11.32 4.65 -36.11
CA ARG A 656 -12.31 4.01 -37.00
C ARG A 656 -13.74 4.30 -36.53
N THR A 657 -14.59 4.78 -37.43
CA THR A 657 -15.99 5.07 -37.14
C THR A 657 -16.81 3.80 -36.98
N ARG A 658 -17.55 3.66 -35.88
CA ARG A 658 -18.48 2.55 -35.64
C ARG A 658 -19.93 2.98 -35.86
N LYS A 659 -20.69 2.18 -36.61
CA LYS A 659 -22.16 2.29 -36.76
C LYS A 659 -22.74 0.88 -36.63
N MET A 660 -23.95 0.73 -36.06
CA MET A 660 -24.55 -0.59 -35.78
C MET A 660 -24.76 -1.49 -37.02
N PHE A 661 -24.78 -0.91 -38.22
CA PHE A 661 -24.99 -1.62 -39.49
C PHE A 661 -23.86 -1.37 -40.49
N ASP A 662 -22.67 -0.99 -40.01
CA ASP A 662 -21.48 -0.93 -40.85
C ASP A 662 -21.03 -2.35 -41.23
N LYS A 663 -20.61 -2.53 -42.48
CA LYS A 663 -20.05 -3.81 -42.94
C LYS A 663 -18.53 -3.90 -42.73
N GLY A 664 -17.88 -2.78 -42.38
CA GLY A 664 -16.43 -2.70 -42.32
C GLY A 664 -15.78 -2.63 -43.70
N PRO A 665 -14.43 -2.61 -43.77
CA PRO A 665 -13.71 -2.73 -45.03
C PRO A 665 -13.93 -4.11 -45.65
N GLU A 666 -14.01 -4.19 -46.99
CA GLU A 666 -14.35 -5.43 -47.70
C GLU A 666 -13.32 -6.56 -47.49
N GLN A 667 -12.09 -6.21 -47.11
CA GLN A 667 -11.09 -7.14 -46.61
C GLN A 667 -10.18 -6.41 -45.61
N THR A 668 -9.96 -6.97 -44.42
CA THR A 668 -8.78 -6.67 -43.62
C THR A 668 -7.62 -7.52 -44.14
N THR A 669 -6.51 -6.90 -44.51
CA THR A 669 -5.30 -7.65 -44.85
C THR A 669 -4.70 -8.21 -43.56
N ASP A 670 -4.81 -9.53 -43.39
CA ASP A 670 -3.93 -10.26 -42.49
C ASP A 670 -2.54 -10.31 -43.16
N ASP A 671 -1.77 -9.24 -42.96
CA ASP A 671 -0.37 -9.14 -43.43
C ASP A 671 0.51 -10.08 -42.59
N ALA A 672 0.37 -11.37 -42.86
CA ALA A 672 0.92 -12.48 -42.09
C ALA A 672 2.43 -12.74 -42.33
N ASP A 673 3.16 -11.79 -42.90
CA ASP A 673 4.57 -11.91 -43.27
C ASP A 673 5.41 -10.71 -42.83
N ASP A 674 5.42 -10.46 -41.52
CA ASP A 674 6.47 -9.66 -40.86
C ASP A 674 7.05 -10.44 -39.66
N THR A 675 7.46 -11.69 -39.92
CA THR A 675 8.09 -12.58 -38.91
C THR A 675 9.56 -12.24 -38.63
N VAL A 676 10.00 -11.02 -38.98
CA VAL A 676 11.26 -10.46 -38.50
C VAL A 676 11.08 -10.09 -37.03
N GLY A 677 11.56 -10.96 -36.14
CA GLY A 677 11.40 -10.81 -34.70
C GLY A 677 12.07 -9.57 -34.12
N HIS A 678 11.37 -8.43 -34.19
CA HIS A 678 11.47 -7.38 -33.18
C HIS A 678 11.17 -8.01 -31.83
N LYS A 679 12.23 -8.44 -31.13
CA LYS A 679 12.16 -8.74 -29.69
C LYS A 679 11.57 -7.50 -29.04
N SER A 680 10.32 -7.61 -28.57
CA SER A 680 9.70 -6.54 -27.81
C SER A 680 10.59 -6.31 -26.59
N PHE A 681 11.16 -5.11 -26.50
CA PHE A 681 11.89 -4.67 -25.31
C PHE A 681 10.87 -4.39 -24.20
N ILE A 682 10.29 -5.48 -23.69
CA ILE A 682 9.60 -5.56 -22.41
C ILE A 682 10.69 -5.41 -21.35
N SER A 683 11.20 -4.19 -21.22
CA SER A 683 11.92 -3.77 -20.02
C SER A 683 10.96 -4.00 -18.85
N ALA A 684 11.39 -4.81 -17.89
CA ALA A 684 10.52 -5.77 -17.20
C ALA A 684 9.16 -5.19 -16.78
N THR A 685 8.07 -5.85 -17.20
CA THR A 685 6.70 -5.45 -16.84
C THR A 685 6.61 -5.33 -15.33
N VAL A 686 6.34 -4.12 -14.84
CA VAL A 686 6.40 -3.81 -13.41
C VAL A 686 5.28 -4.56 -12.71
N GLN A 687 5.63 -5.38 -11.71
CA GLN A 687 4.67 -6.12 -10.90
C GLN A 687 4.81 -5.73 -9.43
N THR A 688 3.70 -5.67 -8.69
CA THR A 688 3.73 -5.48 -7.24
C THR A 688 3.90 -6.82 -6.53
N GLY A 689 4.24 -6.76 -5.24
CA GLY A 689 4.17 -7.93 -4.36
C GLY A 689 2.79 -8.17 -3.76
N PHE A 690 1.71 -7.52 -4.22
CA PHE A 690 0.41 -7.53 -3.52
C PHE A 690 -0.23 -8.92 -3.42
N CYS A 691 -0.33 -9.64 -4.55
CA CYS A 691 -0.96 -10.97 -4.57
C CYS A 691 -0.17 -11.98 -3.72
N ASP A 692 1.15 -11.85 -3.67
CA ASP A 692 2.03 -12.76 -2.92
C ASP A 692 2.16 -12.36 -1.44
N TRP A 693 2.03 -11.08 -1.11
CA TRP A 693 1.79 -10.60 0.24
C TRP A 693 0.47 -11.15 0.78
N SER A 694 -0.59 -11.06 -0.01
CA SER A 694 -1.92 -11.60 0.33
C SER A 694 -1.86 -13.10 0.56
N ALA A 695 -1.13 -13.84 -0.28
CA ALA A 695 -1.00 -15.30 -0.16
C ALA A 695 -0.37 -15.76 1.17
N LYS A 696 0.48 -14.93 1.81
CA LYS A 696 1.10 -15.24 3.11
C LYS A 696 0.09 -15.44 4.23
N TYR A 697 -1.12 -14.88 4.12
CA TYR A 697 -2.20 -15.11 5.07
C TYR A 697 -2.49 -16.61 5.27
N PHE A 698 -2.55 -17.39 4.18
CA PHE A 698 -2.82 -18.83 4.29
C PHE A 698 -1.63 -19.63 4.83
N ALA A 699 -0.40 -19.14 4.65
CA ALA A 699 0.81 -19.75 5.21
C ALA A 699 0.95 -19.54 6.73
N GLN A 700 0.29 -18.52 7.30
CA GLN A 700 0.27 -18.20 8.73
C GLN A 700 -0.75 -19.07 9.50
N PRO A 701 -0.58 -19.25 10.83
CA PRO A 701 -1.56 -19.95 11.66
C PRO A 701 -2.88 -19.16 11.78
N VAL A 702 -4.01 -19.83 11.56
CA VAL A 702 -5.37 -19.25 11.62
C VAL A 702 -6.16 -19.75 12.82
N MET A 703 -5.81 -20.91 13.39
CA MET A 703 -6.53 -21.52 14.53
C MET A 703 -6.04 -21.05 15.91
N LYS A 704 -5.00 -20.21 15.97
CA LYS A 704 -4.47 -19.67 17.23
C LYS A 704 -5.27 -18.45 17.71
N ILE A 705 -5.38 -18.30 19.03
CA ILE A 705 -5.85 -17.06 19.65
C ILE A 705 -4.79 -15.96 19.39
N PRO A 706 -5.17 -14.76 18.90
CA PRO A 706 -4.23 -13.65 18.73
C PRO A 706 -3.59 -13.20 20.04
N GLU A 707 -2.32 -12.80 20.00
CA GLU A 707 -1.53 -12.44 21.19
C GLU A 707 -2.09 -11.23 21.97
N GLU A 708 -2.90 -10.37 21.34
CA GLU A 708 -3.62 -9.28 22.02
C GLU A 708 -4.76 -9.76 22.93
N HIS A 709 -5.34 -10.92 22.63
CA HIS A 709 -6.45 -11.53 23.38
C HIS A 709 -5.96 -12.40 24.54
N ASP A 710 -4.73 -12.91 24.48
CA ASP A 710 -4.09 -13.59 25.60
C ASP A 710 -3.87 -12.62 26.77
N LEU A 711 -4.37 -13.00 27.95
CA LEU A 711 -4.26 -12.21 29.18
C LEU A 711 -2.84 -12.22 29.76
N GLU A 712 -2.04 -13.24 29.44
CA GLU A 712 -0.68 -13.40 29.95
C GLU A 712 0.41 -12.91 28.99
N SER A 713 0.04 -12.44 27.79
CA SER A 713 1.01 -11.96 26.79
C SER A 713 1.75 -10.70 27.25
N GLN A 714 3.03 -10.60 26.87
CA GLN A 714 3.86 -9.44 27.19
C GLN A 714 3.32 -8.15 26.54
N ILE A 715 2.85 -8.25 25.29
CA ILE A 715 2.23 -7.15 24.55
C ILE A 715 1.06 -6.55 25.35
N ARG A 716 0.18 -7.41 25.89
CA ARG A 716 -0.98 -6.96 26.67
C ARG A 716 -0.58 -6.37 28.02
N LYS A 717 0.39 -6.96 28.72
CA LYS A 717 0.91 -6.44 30.00
C LYS A 717 1.50 -5.03 29.86
N GLU A 718 2.25 -4.78 28.78
CA GLU A 718 2.76 -3.44 28.47
C GLU A 718 1.66 -2.46 28.10
N ARG A 719 0.68 -2.89 27.31
CA ARG A 719 -0.50 -2.10 26.93
C ARG A 719 -1.29 -1.66 28.17
N GLU A 720 -1.56 -2.56 29.09
CA GLU A 720 -2.22 -2.24 30.37
C GLU A 720 -1.39 -1.25 31.21
N TRP A 721 -0.07 -1.45 31.31
CA TRP A 721 0.82 -0.50 31.97
C TRP A 721 0.74 0.92 31.35
N ARG A 722 0.70 1.03 30.02
CA ARG A 722 0.50 2.32 29.32
C ARG A 722 -0.85 2.93 29.70
N PHE A 723 -1.95 2.17 29.71
CA PHE A 723 -3.26 2.69 30.13
C PHE A 723 -3.28 3.14 31.60
N LEU A 724 -2.65 2.40 32.52
CA LEU A 724 -2.51 2.78 33.94
C LEU A 724 -1.70 4.08 34.12
N ARG A 725 -0.60 4.24 33.36
CA ARG A 725 0.18 5.49 33.29
C ARG A 725 -0.69 6.64 32.77
N ASN A 726 -1.42 6.45 31.68
CA ASN A 726 -2.25 7.48 31.05
C ASN A 726 -3.38 7.95 31.99
N ALA A 727 -4.01 7.01 32.70
CA ALA A 727 -5.01 7.31 33.73
C ALA A 727 -4.44 8.12 34.90
N ARG A 728 -3.19 7.82 35.32
CA ARG A 728 -2.46 8.59 36.34
C ARG A 728 -2.24 10.04 35.90
N VAL A 729 -1.71 10.25 34.68
CA VAL A 729 -1.47 11.59 34.10
C VAL A 729 -2.75 12.42 34.07
N ARG A 730 -3.84 11.89 33.52
CA ARG A 730 -5.15 12.59 33.48
C ARG A 730 -5.62 13.00 34.88
N LYS A 731 -5.55 12.08 35.85
CA LYS A 731 -5.99 12.30 37.24
C LYS A 731 -5.10 13.29 38.01
N GLN A 732 -3.81 13.39 37.68
CA GLN A 732 -2.91 14.38 38.27
C GLN A 732 -3.08 15.76 37.63
N ALA A 733 -3.15 15.85 36.31
CA ALA A 733 -3.38 17.09 35.58
C ALA A 733 -4.71 17.76 35.99
N GLN A 734 -5.80 16.99 36.04
CA GLN A 734 -7.10 17.47 36.48
C GLN A 734 -7.05 18.04 37.92
N LYS A 735 -6.31 17.41 38.83
CA LYS A 735 -6.11 17.92 40.19
C LYS A 735 -5.37 19.26 40.22
N ILE A 736 -4.38 19.50 39.37
CA ILE A 736 -3.69 20.79 39.30
C ILE A 736 -4.63 21.86 38.76
N ILE A 737 -5.38 21.57 37.68
CA ILE A 737 -6.36 22.50 37.11
C ILE A 737 -7.45 22.85 38.16
N GLN A 738 -7.90 21.86 38.94
CA GLN A 738 -8.90 22.06 40.01
C GLN A 738 -8.43 22.91 41.19
N LYS A 739 -7.11 23.07 41.43
CA LYS A 739 -6.59 24.04 42.43
C LYS A 739 -6.78 25.50 42.00
N GLY A 740 -7.03 25.74 40.71
CA GLY A 740 -6.89 27.06 40.08
C GLY A 740 -5.44 27.36 39.68
N ILE A 741 -5.27 28.08 38.58
CA ILE A 741 -3.95 28.42 38.01
C ILE A 741 -3.73 29.92 38.19
N SER A 742 -2.88 30.28 39.15
CA SER A 742 -2.61 31.67 39.55
C SER A 742 -1.40 32.30 38.84
N ARG A 743 -0.49 31.50 38.30
CA ARG A 743 0.75 31.93 37.62
C ARG A 743 1.24 30.84 36.66
N LEU A 744 2.00 31.22 35.64
CA LEU A 744 2.60 30.31 34.66
C LEU A 744 3.90 30.94 34.12
N ASP A 745 5.03 30.72 34.81
CA ASP A 745 6.38 31.17 34.40
C ASP A 745 7.53 30.25 34.82
N ASP A 746 7.30 29.12 35.50
CA ASP A 746 8.41 28.23 35.87
C ASP A 746 8.95 27.53 34.61
N GLN A 747 10.09 27.99 34.12
CA GLN A 747 10.72 27.48 32.90
C GLN A 747 11.41 26.14 33.20
N ILE A 748 10.73 25.05 32.86
CA ILE A 748 11.22 23.68 33.09
C ILE A 748 12.16 23.20 31.98
N PHE A 749 12.08 23.82 30.79
CA PHE A 749 12.89 23.48 29.62
C PHE A 749 13.22 24.74 28.81
N LEU A 750 14.46 24.84 28.32
CA LEU A 750 14.93 25.82 27.34
C LEU A 750 16.06 25.18 26.52
N ASN A 751 15.91 25.08 25.21
CA ASN A 751 16.91 24.49 24.32
C ASN A 751 16.85 25.13 22.91
N ARG A 752 17.92 24.96 22.14
CA ARG A 752 18.00 25.46 20.75
C ARG A 752 17.72 24.33 19.76
N ASN A 753 16.69 24.52 18.95
CA ASN A 753 16.32 23.64 17.84
C ASN A 753 17.31 23.78 16.66
N PRO A 754 17.42 22.81 15.73
CA PRO A 754 18.22 22.94 14.52
C PRO A 754 17.73 24.06 13.59
N GLY A 755 16.52 23.95 13.02
CA GLY A 755 15.82 25.01 12.30
C GLY A 755 14.83 25.79 13.17
N VAL A 756 14.15 26.78 12.58
CA VAL A 756 13.21 27.66 13.29
C VAL A 756 11.91 26.92 13.60
N PRO A 757 11.49 26.78 14.89
CA PRO A 757 10.22 26.15 15.26
C PRO A 757 9.02 26.75 14.52
N SER A 758 8.32 25.93 13.74
CA SER A 758 7.12 26.29 12.97
C SER A 758 5.84 25.81 13.64
N VAL A 759 5.86 24.56 14.13
CA VAL A 759 4.76 23.87 14.80
C VAL A 759 5.35 23.08 15.98
N VAL A 760 4.64 23.07 17.10
CA VAL A 760 5.01 22.30 18.31
C VAL A 760 3.79 21.49 18.75
N LYS A 761 4.01 20.24 19.15
CA LYS A 761 2.99 19.39 19.80
C LYS A 761 3.59 18.64 20.98
N PHE A 762 2.84 18.59 22.07
CA PHE A 762 3.11 17.68 23.18
C PHE A 762 2.54 16.30 22.89
N HIS A 763 3.32 15.26 23.18
CA HIS A 763 2.77 13.91 23.31
C HIS A 763 1.86 13.85 24.57
N PRO A 764 0.66 13.23 24.54
CA PRO A 764 -0.31 13.38 25.64
C PRO A 764 0.04 12.79 27.01
N PHE A 765 0.98 11.82 27.08
CA PHE A 765 1.32 11.07 28.31
C PHE A 765 2.81 10.82 28.56
N THR A 766 3.59 10.49 27.52
CA THR A 766 5.06 10.47 27.54
C THR A 766 5.62 11.91 27.56
N PRO A 767 6.70 12.23 28.31
CA PRO A 767 7.27 13.58 28.40
C PRO A 767 8.06 14.03 27.16
N CYS A 768 7.43 13.92 25.99
CA CYS A 768 8.02 14.27 24.69
C CYS A 768 7.30 15.49 24.07
N ILE A 769 8.06 16.38 23.45
CA ILE A 769 7.56 17.37 22.48
C ILE A 769 8.15 17.07 21.10
N ALA A 770 7.30 17.07 20.08
CA ALA A 770 7.70 17.12 18.68
C ALA A 770 7.67 18.58 18.21
N VAL A 771 8.75 19.01 17.56
CA VAL A 771 8.91 20.37 17.04
C VAL A 771 9.33 20.30 15.59
N ALA A 772 8.44 20.67 14.67
CA ALA A 772 8.78 20.84 13.27
C ALA A 772 9.50 22.19 13.07
N ASP A 773 10.41 22.22 12.09
CA ASP A 773 10.82 23.45 11.43
C ASP A 773 10.19 23.53 10.02
N LYS A 774 10.97 23.72 8.96
CA LYS A 774 10.41 23.82 7.61
C LYS A 774 10.19 22.44 6.99
N ASP A 775 11.16 21.56 7.17
CA ASP A 775 11.30 20.30 6.44
C ASP A 775 11.78 19.14 7.32
N SER A 776 12.06 19.39 8.59
CA SER A 776 12.46 18.37 9.57
C SER A 776 11.64 18.44 10.85
N ILE A 777 11.74 17.39 11.66
CA ILE A 777 11.04 17.24 12.93
C ILE A 777 12.05 16.82 13.99
N CYS A 778 12.07 17.56 15.10
CA CYS A 778 12.98 17.40 16.22
C CYS A 778 12.21 16.99 17.48
N PHE A 779 12.67 15.94 18.17
CA PHE A 779 11.99 15.40 19.36
C PHE A 779 12.82 15.66 20.60
N TRP A 780 12.20 16.22 21.63
CA TRP A 780 12.86 16.53 22.90
C TRP A 780 12.14 15.91 24.08
N ASP A 781 12.90 15.35 25.01
CA ASP A 781 12.45 15.01 26.36
C ASP A 781 12.47 16.28 27.21
N TRP A 782 11.30 16.81 27.55
CA TRP A 782 11.19 18.07 28.29
C TRP A 782 11.34 17.90 29.81
N GLU A 783 11.37 16.66 30.32
CA GLU A 783 11.62 16.39 31.73
C GLU A 783 13.11 16.21 32.04
N LYS A 784 13.90 15.67 31.09
CA LYS A 784 15.36 15.51 31.17
C LYS A 784 16.15 16.63 30.51
N GLY A 785 15.60 17.26 29.46
CA GLY A 785 16.29 18.26 28.63
C GLY A 785 17.06 17.68 27.43
N GLU A 786 16.88 16.40 27.11
CA GLU A 786 17.62 15.67 26.08
C GLU A 786 16.93 15.74 24.70
N LYS A 787 17.70 15.69 23.61
CA LYS A 787 17.15 15.48 22.26
C LYS A 787 17.03 13.98 21.99
N LEU A 788 15.83 13.50 21.69
CA LEU A 788 15.54 12.09 21.44
C LEU A 788 15.88 11.72 19.99
N ASP A 789 15.29 12.43 19.02
CA ASP A 789 15.42 12.12 17.59
C ASP A 789 15.38 13.41 16.74
N TYR A 790 15.80 13.32 15.48
CA TYR A 790 15.69 14.36 14.47
C TYR A 790 15.73 13.75 13.06
N PHE A 791 14.63 13.85 12.31
CA PHE A 791 14.54 13.34 10.94
C PHE A 791 13.91 14.34 9.98
N HIS A 792 14.20 14.16 8.68
CA HIS A 792 13.66 14.98 7.60
C HIS A 792 12.33 14.39 7.09
N ASN A 793 11.30 15.23 6.97
CA ASN A 793 9.93 14.83 6.65
C ASN A 793 9.70 14.49 5.15
N GLY A 794 10.73 14.64 4.30
CA GLY A 794 10.68 14.25 2.90
C GLY A 794 9.83 15.16 2.01
N ASN A 795 9.53 16.38 2.46
CA ASN A 795 8.80 17.38 1.68
C ASN A 795 9.76 18.29 0.88
N PRO A 796 9.42 18.67 -0.37
CA PRO A 796 10.34 19.42 -1.23
C PRO A 796 10.75 20.79 -0.67
N ARG A 797 11.98 21.24 -0.95
CA ARG A 797 12.63 22.43 -0.35
C ARG A 797 11.85 23.76 -0.41
N TYR A 798 10.86 23.89 -1.28
CA TYR A 798 10.00 25.09 -1.37
C TYR A 798 8.75 25.03 -0.47
N THR A 799 8.29 23.84 -0.07
CA THR A 799 7.15 23.59 0.84
C THR A 799 7.51 23.85 2.31
N ARG A 800 6.55 23.81 3.22
CA ARG A 800 6.76 23.77 4.67
C ARG A 800 5.75 22.86 5.38
N ILE A 801 6.13 22.31 6.53
CA ILE A 801 5.19 21.71 7.49
C ILE A 801 4.30 22.82 8.07
N THR A 802 2.98 22.63 8.07
CA THR A 802 2.00 23.61 8.62
C THR A 802 1.10 23.07 9.71
N ALA A 803 0.93 21.74 9.82
CA ALA A 803 0.26 21.13 10.97
C ALA A 803 0.88 19.76 11.33
N MET A 804 0.66 19.37 12.58
CA MET A 804 1.12 18.10 13.18
C MET A 804 0.07 17.61 14.16
N GLU A 805 -0.22 16.31 14.22
CA GLU A 805 -1.09 15.72 15.26
C GLU A 805 -0.57 14.36 15.71
N TYR A 806 -0.80 14.01 16.99
CA TYR A 806 -0.51 12.67 17.50
C TYR A 806 -1.74 11.76 17.33
N LEU A 807 -1.61 10.77 16.44
CA LEU A 807 -2.59 9.68 16.32
C LEU A 807 -2.28 8.61 17.37
N ASN A 808 -3.30 7.91 17.84
CA ASN A 808 -3.21 6.83 18.82
C ASN A 808 -2.41 7.20 20.09
N GLY A 809 -2.53 8.45 20.55
CA GLY A 809 -1.73 8.98 21.67
C GLY A 809 -1.81 8.17 22.97
N GLN A 810 -2.84 7.35 23.14
CA GLN A 810 -2.98 6.38 24.23
C GLN A 810 -1.96 5.23 24.21
N ASP A 811 -1.66 4.65 23.05
CA ASP A 811 -0.95 3.38 22.91
C ASP A 811 -0.46 3.22 21.46
N CYS A 812 0.82 2.86 21.27
CA CYS A 812 1.47 2.79 19.96
C CYS A 812 1.25 4.06 19.10
N SER A 813 1.47 5.23 19.70
CA SER A 813 1.24 6.55 19.09
C SER A 813 2.02 6.76 17.77
N LEU A 814 1.34 7.35 16.79
CA LEU A 814 1.91 7.78 15.51
C LEU A 814 1.95 9.32 15.46
N LEU A 815 2.82 9.89 14.64
CA LEU A 815 2.85 11.33 14.36
C LEU A 815 2.38 11.59 12.92
N LEU A 816 1.26 12.28 12.77
CA LEU A 816 0.82 12.85 11.50
C LEU A 816 1.49 14.20 11.26
N THR A 817 1.98 14.43 10.05
CA THR A 817 2.43 15.75 9.56
C THR A 817 1.71 16.13 8.27
N ALA A 818 1.39 17.41 8.14
CA ALA A 818 0.74 17.99 6.97
C ALA A 818 1.57 19.17 6.42
N THR A 819 1.74 19.21 5.10
CA THR A 819 2.55 20.21 4.40
C THR A 819 1.71 21.12 3.49
N ASP A 820 2.19 22.33 3.22
CA ASP A 820 1.43 23.37 2.49
C ASP A 820 1.18 23.08 0.99
N ASP A 821 1.75 22.01 0.46
CA ASP A 821 1.42 21.41 -0.84
C ASP A 821 0.20 20.47 -0.80
N GLY A 822 -0.41 20.26 0.37
CA GLY A 822 -1.57 19.39 0.57
C GLY A 822 -1.25 17.92 0.91
N ALA A 823 0.02 17.56 1.06
CA ALA A 823 0.43 16.20 1.39
C ALA A 823 0.40 15.90 2.90
N ILE A 824 0.04 14.65 3.24
CA ILE A 824 -0.01 14.11 4.61
C ILE A 824 0.97 12.93 4.69
N ARG A 825 1.72 12.83 5.79
CA ARG A 825 2.62 11.72 6.11
C ARG A 825 2.39 11.27 7.55
N VAL A 826 2.48 9.97 7.81
CA VAL A 826 2.29 9.38 9.15
C VAL A 826 3.52 8.57 9.54
N TRP A 827 4.08 8.88 10.71
CA TRP A 827 5.37 8.38 11.20
C TRP A 827 5.24 7.57 12.48
N LYS A 828 6.09 6.54 12.62
CA LYS A 828 6.16 5.62 13.77
C LYS A 828 7.63 5.50 14.24
N ASN A 829 7.83 5.01 15.47
CA ASN A 829 9.15 4.85 16.13
C ASN A 829 9.97 6.15 16.36
N PHE A 830 9.39 7.34 16.14
CA PHE A 830 10.02 8.68 16.22
C PHE A 830 10.62 9.10 17.59
N ALA A 831 10.61 8.20 18.58
CA ALA A 831 11.14 8.40 19.93
C ALA A 831 11.52 7.06 20.58
N ASP A 832 11.83 6.04 19.77
CA ASP A 832 12.38 4.75 20.21
C ASP A 832 13.92 4.87 20.31
N LEU A 833 14.56 4.06 21.16
CA LEU A 833 16.02 3.98 21.29
C LEU A 833 16.61 2.85 20.42
N GLU A 834 15.79 1.88 20.03
CA GLU A 834 16.21 0.69 19.28
C GLU A 834 15.86 0.77 17.79
N LYS A 835 15.01 1.72 17.38
CA LYS A 835 14.42 1.79 16.04
C LYS A 835 14.49 3.20 15.48
N ASN A 836 14.82 3.29 14.19
CA ASN A 836 14.73 4.53 13.43
C ASN A 836 13.26 4.89 13.13
N PRO A 837 12.95 6.18 12.91
CA PRO A 837 11.63 6.62 12.47
C PRO A 837 11.26 5.99 11.11
N GLU A 838 10.05 5.44 11.02
CA GLU A 838 9.51 4.81 9.81
C GLU A 838 8.23 5.52 9.35
N MET A 839 8.07 5.70 8.03
CA MET A 839 6.82 6.19 7.44
C MET A 839 5.84 5.03 7.29
N VAL A 840 4.66 5.13 7.89
CA VAL A 840 3.63 4.08 7.87
C VAL A 840 2.74 4.22 6.62
N THR A 841 2.31 5.44 6.33
CA THR A 841 1.49 5.78 5.15
C THR A 841 1.65 7.27 4.84
N ALA A 842 1.40 7.65 3.59
CA ALA A 842 1.37 9.04 3.15
C ALA A 842 0.48 9.19 1.92
N TRP A 843 -0.28 10.28 1.84
CA TRP A 843 -1.23 10.53 0.76
C TRP A 843 -1.45 12.03 0.48
N GLN A 844 -1.99 12.34 -0.69
CA GLN A 844 -2.33 13.70 -1.08
C GLN A 844 -3.69 14.09 -0.47
N GLY A 845 -3.66 14.64 0.76
CA GLY A 845 -4.85 15.03 1.50
C GLY A 845 -5.68 16.13 0.82
N LEU A 846 -5.03 17.12 0.19
CA LEU A 846 -5.67 18.17 -0.59
C LEU A 846 -5.01 18.32 -1.96
N SER A 847 -5.83 18.52 -2.99
CA SER A 847 -5.43 18.65 -4.39
C SER A 847 -5.73 20.07 -4.87
N ASP A 848 -4.99 20.58 -5.86
CA ASP A 848 -5.18 21.92 -6.45
C ASP A 848 -5.19 23.09 -5.43
N MET A 849 -4.17 23.14 -4.56
CA MET A 849 -3.93 24.25 -3.62
C MET A 849 -3.88 25.59 -4.37
N LEU A 850 -4.74 26.55 -3.99
CA LEU A 850 -4.91 27.81 -4.72
C LEU A 850 -3.80 28.80 -4.34
N PRO A 851 -3.11 29.45 -5.32
CA PRO A 851 -2.16 30.51 -5.03
C PRO A 851 -2.83 31.68 -4.30
N THR A 852 -2.54 31.87 -3.00
CA THR A 852 -3.25 32.86 -2.19
C THR A 852 -3.09 34.29 -2.71
N THR A 853 -4.21 34.96 -2.91
CA THR A 853 -4.35 36.32 -3.47
C THR A 853 -3.92 37.46 -2.52
N ARG A 854 -2.95 37.22 -1.62
CA ARG A 854 -2.32 38.23 -0.76
C ARG A 854 -1.35 39.18 -1.51
N GLY A 855 -1.52 39.34 -2.81
CA GLY A 855 -0.62 40.06 -3.71
C GLY A 855 -0.70 41.60 -3.69
N LEU A 856 -1.67 42.22 -3.01
CA LEU A 856 -1.96 43.67 -3.19
C LEU A 856 -1.83 44.58 -1.95
N ALA A 857 -1.57 44.05 -0.75
CA ALA A 857 -1.79 44.82 0.50
C ALA A 857 -0.58 44.96 1.46
N ARG A 858 0.67 44.65 1.05
CA ARG A 858 1.89 44.94 1.84
C ARG A 858 3.03 45.51 1.00
N ARG A 859 2.83 46.71 0.43
CA ARG A 859 3.87 47.46 -0.30
C ARG A 859 4.83 48.25 0.62
N VAL A 860 5.07 47.77 1.86
CA VAL A 860 6.16 48.21 2.75
C VAL A 860 6.64 47.01 3.58
N SER A 861 7.73 46.38 3.16
CA SER A 861 8.80 45.80 4.00
C SER A 861 9.77 45.02 3.10
N ILE A 862 10.82 45.69 2.65
CA ILE A 862 12.00 45.02 2.07
C ILE A 862 12.78 44.37 3.24
N TYR A 863 13.60 43.34 2.98
CA TYR A 863 14.39 42.60 3.98
C TYR A 863 13.64 41.59 4.89
N LEU A 864 12.56 40.97 4.41
CA LEU A 864 12.08 39.70 4.96
C LEU A 864 12.00 38.61 3.88
N ASP A 865 12.34 37.39 4.26
CA ASP A 865 12.42 36.21 3.38
C ASP A 865 11.04 35.87 2.76
N ARG A 866 11.06 35.41 1.51
CA ARG A 866 9.87 35.00 0.73
C ARG A 866 9.07 33.90 1.42
N SER A 867 9.69 33.06 2.25
CA SER A 867 9.01 32.03 3.05
C SER A 867 7.88 32.55 3.94
N LYS A 868 7.88 33.85 4.28
CA LYS A 868 6.89 34.49 5.17
C LYS A 868 5.77 35.23 4.45
N GLN A 869 5.60 35.02 3.14
CA GLN A 869 4.52 35.60 2.32
C GLN A 869 3.51 34.55 1.78
N GLY A 870 3.57 33.30 2.27
CA GLY A 870 2.59 32.26 1.93
C GLY A 870 1.22 32.44 2.60
N GLY A 871 0.26 31.61 2.17
CA GLY A 871 -1.09 31.52 2.72
C GLY A 871 -1.19 30.78 4.05
N ALA A 872 -2.34 30.16 4.30
CA ALA A 872 -2.54 29.27 5.45
C ALA A 872 -1.75 27.95 5.28
N GLY A 873 -1.48 27.53 4.05
CA GLY A 873 -1.01 26.19 3.72
C GLY A 873 -2.11 25.16 3.96
N MET A 874 -1.80 24.11 4.72
CA MET A 874 -2.74 23.05 5.09
C MET A 874 -3.01 23.07 6.60
N VAL A 875 -4.29 23.01 6.99
CA VAL A 875 -4.74 22.84 8.37
C VAL A 875 -5.50 21.53 8.52
N VAL A 876 -5.33 20.87 9.67
CA VAL A 876 -5.99 19.59 9.99
C VAL A 876 -6.55 19.61 11.41
N ASP A 877 -7.52 18.73 11.68
CA ASP A 877 -7.96 18.36 13.03
C ASP A 877 -8.29 16.86 13.06
N TRP A 878 -8.01 16.18 14.19
CA TRP A 878 -8.03 14.71 14.31
C TRP A 878 -9.07 14.23 15.34
N GLU A 879 -10.02 13.42 14.88
CA GLU A 879 -11.11 12.86 15.70
C GLU A 879 -10.82 11.39 16.07
N GLN A 880 -9.93 11.22 17.05
CA GLN A 880 -9.42 9.93 17.55
C GLN A 880 -10.51 8.90 17.92
N GLU A 881 -11.73 9.34 18.25
CA GLU A 881 -12.85 8.47 18.63
C GLU A 881 -13.58 7.85 17.42
N THR A 882 -13.42 8.42 16.22
CA THR A 882 -14.18 8.02 15.02
C THR A 882 -13.31 7.70 13.81
N GLY A 883 -11.98 7.76 13.92
CA GLY A 883 -11.07 7.54 12.79
C GLY A 883 -11.18 8.62 11.69
N LEU A 884 -11.61 9.84 12.03
CA LEU A 884 -11.82 10.92 11.05
C LEU A 884 -10.73 11.99 11.13
N LEU A 885 -10.22 12.37 9.96
CA LEU A 885 -9.28 13.48 9.79
C LEU A 885 -9.91 14.55 8.88
N MET A 886 -10.12 15.74 9.44
CA MET A 886 -10.63 16.90 8.70
C MET A 886 -9.45 17.69 8.15
N THR A 887 -9.50 18.05 6.87
CA THR A 887 -8.40 18.73 6.17
C THR A 887 -8.93 19.92 5.35
N SER A 888 -8.27 21.07 5.46
CA SER A 888 -8.58 22.27 4.67
C SER A 888 -7.35 23.18 4.61
N GLY A 889 -7.48 24.43 4.16
CA GLY A 889 -6.36 25.36 4.03
C GLY A 889 -6.57 26.39 2.94
N ASP A 890 -5.57 26.56 2.07
CA ASP A 890 -5.64 27.40 0.86
C ASP A 890 -6.48 26.75 -0.28
N VAL A 891 -7.67 26.25 0.08
CA VAL A 891 -8.66 25.57 -0.78
C VAL A 891 -10.08 26.00 -0.40
N ARG A 892 -11.06 25.74 -1.29
CA ARG A 892 -12.48 26.11 -1.11
C ARG A 892 -13.33 24.98 -0.51
N ILE A 893 -12.69 23.95 0.04
CA ILE A 893 -13.32 22.75 0.61
C ILE A 893 -12.75 22.41 1.98
N ILE A 894 -13.56 21.76 2.81
CA ILE A 894 -13.12 20.97 3.96
C ILE A 894 -13.34 19.51 3.57
N ARG A 895 -12.26 18.76 3.40
CA ARG A 895 -12.31 17.33 3.08
C ARG A 895 -12.25 16.52 4.37
N ILE A 896 -13.15 15.54 4.50
CA ILE A 896 -13.16 14.55 5.57
C ILE A 896 -12.58 13.25 5.03
N TRP A 897 -11.49 12.78 5.65
CA TRP A 897 -10.91 11.46 5.42
C TRP A 897 -11.33 10.50 6.55
N ASP A 898 -11.64 9.27 6.18
CA ASP A 898 -11.79 8.11 7.06
C ASP A 898 -10.47 7.32 6.99
N THR A 899 -9.76 7.24 8.11
CA THR A 899 -8.45 6.58 8.18
C THR A 899 -8.55 5.06 8.28
N ASP A 900 -9.70 4.53 8.67
CA ASP A 900 -9.93 3.09 8.84
C ASP A 900 -10.24 2.43 7.47
N ARG A 901 -10.77 3.22 6.53
CA ARG A 901 -10.99 2.85 5.10
C ARG A 901 -9.90 3.33 4.16
N GLU A 902 -9.01 4.21 4.63
CA GLU A 902 -8.09 5.01 3.82
C GLU A 902 -8.77 5.74 2.64
N MET A 903 -9.91 6.40 2.86
CA MET A 903 -10.67 7.10 1.80
C MET A 903 -11.19 8.47 2.20
N LYS A 904 -11.37 9.36 1.21
CA LYS A 904 -12.17 10.57 1.41
C LYS A 904 -13.66 10.21 1.46
N VAL A 905 -14.37 10.71 2.47
CA VAL A 905 -15.81 10.46 2.66
C VAL A 905 -16.65 11.62 2.14
N GLN A 906 -16.20 12.86 2.36
CA GLN A 906 -17.01 14.05 2.11
C GLN A 906 -16.12 15.25 1.76
N ASP A 907 -16.46 15.96 0.68
CA ASP A 907 -15.87 17.26 0.30
C ASP A 907 -16.90 18.37 0.60
N ILE A 908 -16.83 19.00 1.77
CA ILE A 908 -17.74 20.07 2.21
C ILE A 908 -17.30 21.41 1.59
N PRO A 909 -18.16 22.13 0.85
CA PRO A 909 -17.80 23.44 0.30
C PRO A 909 -17.76 24.52 1.40
N THR A 910 -16.65 25.26 1.53
CA THR A 910 -16.55 26.36 2.51
C THR A 910 -17.51 27.51 2.17
N GLY A 911 -17.79 27.67 0.87
CA GLY A 911 -18.55 28.79 0.31
C GLY A 911 -17.85 30.15 0.47
N ALA A 912 -16.51 30.15 0.51
CA ALA A 912 -15.68 31.33 0.68
C ALA A 912 -14.56 31.37 -0.38
N ASP A 913 -14.19 32.57 -0.82
CA ASP A 913 -12.99 32.80 -1.64
C ASP A 913 -11.71 32.92 -0.79
N SER A 914 -11.86 33.11 0.52
CA SER A 914 -10.79 33.14 1.51
C SER A 914 -10.41 31.72 1.96
N CYS A 915 -9.14 31.54 2.32
CA CYS A 915 -8.62 30.27 2.83
C CYS A 915 -9.03 30.00 4.29
N VAL A 916 -9.09 28.71 4.65
CA VAL A 916 -9.32 28.26 6.03
C VAL A 916 -8.02 28.33 6.81
N THR A 917 -8.03 29.05 7.92
CA THR A 917 -6.85 29.40 8.73
C THR A 917 -6.74 28.57 10.00
N SER A 918 -7.86 28.02 10.46
CA SER A 918 -7.95 27.15 11.63
C SER A 918 -9.23 26.33 11.53
N LEU A 919 -9.18 25.09 12.04
CA LEU A 919 -10.26 24.12 11.98
C LEU A 919 -10.40 23.48 13.37
N SER A 920 -11.64 23.23 13.82
CA SER A 920 -11.89 22.39 14.98
C SER A 920 -13.24 21.65 14.90
N CYS A 921 -13.22 20.33 15.05
CA CYS A 921 -14.39 19.45 15.06
C CYS A 921 -14.91 19.16 16.48
N ASP A 922 -16.03 18.46 16.62
CA ASP A 922 -16.55 17.93 17.89
C ASP A 922 -17.31 16.63 17.62
N SER A 923 -16.87 15.52 18.23
CA SER A 923 -17.35 14.17 17.90
C SER A 923 -18.83 13.99 18.22
N HIS A 924 -19.22 14.31 19.45
CA HIS A 924 -20.57 14.08 19.96
C HIS A 924 -21.62 14.93 19.20
N ARG A 925 -21.33 16.22 18.98
CA ARG A 925 -22.24 17.13 18.25
C ARG A 925 -22.07 17.05 16.74
N SER A 926 -20.98 16.45 16.24
CA SER A 926 -20.65 16.33 14.80
C SER A 926 -20.53 17.67 14.06
N LEU A 927 -20.15 18.72 14.80
CA LEU A 927 -19.94 20.07 14.28
C LEU A 927 -18.49 20.24 13.81
N ILE A 928 -18.30 21.01 12.74
CA ILE A 928 -16.99 21.44 12.23
C ILE A 928 -16.98 22.96 12.21
N VAL A 929 -16.02 23.58 12.90
CA VAL A 929 -15.81 25.02 12.96
C VAL A 929 -14.59 25.39 12.14
N ALA A 930 -14.74 26.33 11.20
CA ALA A 930 -13.66 26.84 10.36
C ALA A 930 -13.51 28.36 10.52
N GLY A 931 -12.34 28.82 10.95
CA GLY A 931 -11.94 30.23 10.88
C GLY A 931 -11.35 30.54 9.51
N LEU A 932 -11.74 31.67 8.91
CA LEU A 932 -11.33 32.07 7.57
C LEU A 932 -10.41 33.29 7.55
N GLY A 933 -9.65 33.43 6.47
CA GLY A 933 -8.67 34.51 6.27
C GLY A 933 -9.28 35.91 6.11
N ASP A 934 -10.60 35.99 5.87
CA ASP A 934 -11.38 37.23 5.82
C ASP A 934 -11.91 37.68 7.20
N GLY A 935 -11.80 36.86 8.24
CA GLY A 935 -12.37 37.11 9.56
C GLY A 935 -13.72 36.43 9.83
N SER A 936 -14.36 35.84 8.83
CA SER A 936 -15.57 35.05 9.06
C SER A 936 -15.26 33.70 9.72
N ILE A 937 -16.22 33.22 10.52
CA ILE A 937 -16.14 31.90 11.17
C ILE A 937 -17.40 31.14 10.76
N ARG A 938 -17.25 29.91 10.31
CA ARG A 938 -18.36 29.10 9.78
C ARG A 938 -18.48 27.81 10.57
N VAL A 939 -19.72 27.41 10.84
CA VAL A 939 -20.05 26.16 11.52
C VAL A 939 -20.81 25.29 10.54
N PHE A 940 -20.37 24.04 10.41
CA PHE A 940 -20.96 23.03 9.55
C PHE A 940 -21.41 21.82 10.38
N ASP A 941 -22.53 21.18 10.02
CA ASP A 941 -22.91 19.85 10.50
C ASP A 941 -22.70 18.83 9.37
N ARG A 942 -21.87 17.82 9.60
CA ARG A 942 -21.56 16.75 8.63
C ARG A 942 -22.77 15.86 8.30
N ARG A 943 -23.83 15.88 9.12
CA ARG A 943 -25.05 15.07 8.98
C ARG A 943 -26.03 15.63 7.93
N MET A 944 -25.89 16.90 7.56
CA MET A 944 -26.76 17.59 6.60
C MET A 944 -26.25 17.49 5.16
N ALA A 945 -27.13 17.73 4.19
CA ALA A 945 -26.77 17.75 2.77
C ALA A 945 -25.72 18.83 2.46
N LEU A 946 -24.84 18.60 1.48
CA LEU A 946 -23.71 19.49 1.16
C LEU A 946 -24.10 20.94 0.84
N SER A 947 -25.31 21.16 0.30
CA SER A 947 -25.88 22.49 0.04
C SER A 947 -26.29 23.26 1.29
N GLU A 948 -26.64 22.56 2.37
CA GLU A 948 -27.28 23.10 3.58
C GLU A 948 -26.41 22.95 4.84
N CYS A 949 -25.37 22.13 4.78
CA CYS A 949 -24.51 21.77 5.91
C CYS A 949 -23.90 22.93 6.69
N ARG A 950 -23.78 24.12 6.08
CA ARG A 950 -23.28 25.35 6.73
C ARG A 950 -24.38 25.99 7.59
N VAL A 951 -24.55 25.48 8.81
CA VAL A 951 -25.56 25.90 9.79
C VAL A 951 -25.40 27.37 10.20
N MET A 952 -24.18 27.83 10.50
CA MET A 952 -23.93 29.21 11.00
C MET A 952 -22.76 29.90 10.28
N THR A 953 -22.76 31.23 10.27
CA THR A 953 -21.67 32.06 9.72
C THR A 953 -21.57 33.40 10.48
N TYR A 954 -20.59 33.49 11.38
CA TYR A 954 -20.26 34.70 12.12
C TYR A 954 -19.36 35.61 11.30
N ARG A 955 -19.60 36.93 11.35
CA ARG A 955 -18.88 37.94 10.55
C ARG A 955 -18.44 39.16 11.36
N GLU A 956 -18.13 38.95 12.64
CA GLU A 956 -17.81 40.05 13.56
C GLU A 956 -16.31 40.43 13.61
N HIS A 957 -15.39 39.54 13.23
CA HIS A 957 -13.97 39.90 13.09
C HIS A 957 -13.73 40.55 11.72
N THR A 958 -12.87 41.56 11.69
CA THR A 958 -12.51 42.33 10.47
C THR A 958 -11.13 41.97 9.92
N ALA A 959 -10.53 40.89 10.43
CA ALA A 959 -9.18 40.44 10.06
C ALA A 959 -9.04 38.92 10.27
N TRP A 960 -8.00 38.38 9.64
CA TRP A 960 -7.57 36.97 9.71
C TRP A 960 -7.73 36.33 11.09
N VAL A 961 -8.55 35.28 11.17
CA VAL A 961 -8.69 34.45 12.38
C VAL A 961 -7.38 33.68 12.59
N VAL A 962 -6.76 33.81 13.76
CA VAL A 962 -5.54 33.07 14.14
C VAL A 962 -5.91 31.67 14.62
N LYS A 963 -6.96 31.56 15.45
CA LYS A 963 -7.54 30.28 15.86
C LYS A 963 -9.03 30.44 16.17
N ALA A 964 -9.85 29.51 15.68
CA ALA A 964 -11.17 29.21 16.19
C ALA A 964 -11.14 27.80 16.81
N TYR A 965 -11.60 27.65 18.05
CA TYR A 965 -11.59 26.39 18.79
C TYR A 965 -12.96 26.10 19.38
N LEU A 966 -13.47 24.89 19.16
CA LEU A 966 -14.70 24.40 19.75
C LEU A 966 -14.39 23.62 21.04
N GLN A 967 -14.88 24.14 22.18
CA GLN A 967 -14.72 23.49 23.48
C GLN A 967 -15.42 22.12 23.50
N LYS A 968 -14.71 21.09 23.96
CA LYS A 968 -15.13 19.67 23.89
C LYS A 968 -16.00 19.25 25.09
N HIS A 969 -16.98 20.08 25.46
CA HIS A 969 -18.00 19.77 26.48
C HIS A 969 -19.41 19.98 25.88
N PRO A 970 -20.49 19.42 26.46
CA PRO A 970 -21.82 19.44 25.83
C PRO A 970 -22.31 20.86 25.52
N GLU A 971 -22.19 21.76 26.48
CA GLU A 971 -22.44 23.21 26.34
C GLU A 971 -21.17 23.94 25.82
N GLY A 972 -20.51 23.35 24.82
CA GLY A 972 -19.20 23.76 24.33
C GLY A 972 -19.27 24.96 23.41
N ASN A 973 -18.67 26.08 23.83
CA ASN A 973 -18.63 27.31 23.07
C ASN A 973 -17.51 27.32 22.03
N ILE A 974 -17.64 28.19 21.03
CA ILE A 974 -16.58 28.53 20.09
C ILE A 974 -15.82 29.72 20.66
N MET A 975 -14.53 29.53 20.97
CA MET A 975 -13.61 30.64 21.25
C MET A 975 -12.82 30.97 19.97
N SER A 976 -12.83 32.23 19.54
CA SER A 976 -12.11 32.67 18.35
C SER A 976 -11.31 33.94 18.59
N VAL A 977 -10.17 34.06 17.90
CA VAL A 977 -9.28 35.22 18.04
C VAL A 977 -8.71 35.65 16.69
N SER A 978 -8.71 36.95 16.38
CA SER A 978 -8.06 37.50 15.18
C SER A 978 -6.69 38.14 15.48
N VAL A 979 -5.91 38.41 14.43
CA VAL A 979 -4.61 39.12 14.51
C VAL A 979 -4.72 40.50 15.20
N ASN A 980 -5.91 41.11 15.20
CA ASN A 980 -6.19 42.39 15.87
C ASN A 980 -6.31 42.26 17.40
N GLY A 981 -6.27 41.06 17.97
CA GLY A 981 -6.38 40.82 19.41
C GLY A 981 -7.81 40.93 19.95
N ASP A 982 -8.82 40.90 19.09
CA ASP A 982 -10.22 40.72 19.50
C ASP A 982 -10.52 39.21 19.67
N VAL A 983 -10.88 38.83 20.89
CA VAL A 983 -11.32 37.47 21.27
C VAL A 983 -12.85 37.47 21.37
N ARG A 984 -13.51 36.47 20.80
CA ARG A 984 -14.97 36.29 20.88
C ARG A 984 -15.35 34.89 21.36
N PHE A 985 -16.51 34.82 22.00
CA PHE A 985 -17.18 33.59 22.41
C PHE A 985 -18.55 33.52 21.74
N PHE A 986 -18.79 32.46 20.97
CA PHE A 986 -20.10 32.18 20.36
C PHE A 986 -20.66 30.86 20.93
N ASP A 987 -21.96 30.80 21.22
CA ASP A 987 -22.67 29.53 21.32
C ASP A 987 -22.99 29.09 19.88
N PRO A 988 -22.68 27.85 19.44
CA PRO A 988 -23.10 27.32 18.15
C PRO A 988 -24.60 27.48 17.81
N ARG A 989 -25.46 27.69 18.81
CA ARG A 989 -26.91 27.91 18.69
C ARG A 989 -27.32 29.37 18.48
N MET A 990 -26.43 30.34 18.76
CA MET A 990 -26.74 31.78 18.77
C MET A 990 -26.06 32.50 17.60
N PRO A 991 -26.69 33.53 16.99
CA PRO A 991 -26.14 34.24 15.82
C PRO A 991 -25.07 35.30 16.14
N GLU A 992 -24.98 35.75 17.39
CA GLU A 992 -24.10 36.84 17.85
C GLU A 992 -23.17 36.34 18.97
N SER A 993 -22.04 37.01 19.16
CA SER A 993 -21.10 36.67 20.25
C SER A 993 -21.68 36.99 21.63
N MET A 994 -21.65 36.01 22.53
CA MET A 994 -22.09 36.17 23.93
C MET A 994 -21.13 37.05 24.75
N LYS A 995 -19.86 37.11 24.33
CA LYS A 995 -18.80 37.81 25.03
C LYS A 995 -17.69 38.21 24.06
N VAL A 996 -17.25 39.46 24.19
CA VAL A 996 -16.09 40.03 23.49
C VAL A 996 -15.03 40.41 24.52
N LEU A 997 -13.76 40.15 24.23
CA LEU A 997 -12.60 40.62 24.99
C LEU A 997 -11.57 41.23 24.04
N GLN A 998 -10.82 42.22 24.52
CA GLN A 998 -9.70 42.82 23.78
C GLN A 998 -8.39 42.50 24.50
N ILE A 999 -7.53 41.71 23.84
CA ILE A 999 -6.15 41.45 24.24
C ILE A 999 -5.18 42.27 23.37
N VAL A 1000 -3.87 42.03 23.50
CA VAL A 1000 -2.85 42.83 22.79
C VAL A 1000 -2.92 42.61 21.27
N LYS A 1001 -2.74 43.69 20.51
CA LYS A 1001 -2.76 43.69 19.04
C LYS A 1001 -1.46 43.13 18.46
N GLY A 1002 -1.52 42.60 17.23
CA GLY A 1002 -0.33 42.13 16.51
C GLY A 1002 0.11 40.74 16.96
N LEU A 1003 -0.85 39.80 16.99
CA LEU A 1003 -0.61 38.40 17.32
C LEU A 1003 0.06 37.65 16.17
N THR A 1004 0.99 36.77 16.51
CA THR A 1004 1.67 35.85 15.57
C THR A 1004 1.22 34.41 15.73
N ALA A 1005 1.01 33.98 16.98
CA ALA A 1005 0.58 32.64 17.34
C ALA A 1005 -0.43 32.71 18.50
N LEU A 1006 -1.33 31.74 18.57
CA LEU A 1006 -2.27 31.61 19.68
C LEU A 1006 -2.61 30.13 19.89
N ASP A 1007 -2.66 29.72 21.16
CA ASP A 1007 -3.23 28.42 21.53
C ASP A 1007 -4.19 28.53 22.73
N ILE A 1008 -5.09 27.56 22.82
CA ILE A 1008 -6.20 27.48 23.78
C ILE A 1008 -6.14 26.10 24.43
N HIS A 1009 -6.04 26.06 25.76
CA HIS A 1009 -5.91 24.81 26.49
C HIS A 1009 -7.25 24.04 26.45
N PRO A 1010 -7.26 22.72 26.13
CA PRO A 1010 -8.52 21.99 25.95
C PRO A 1010 -9.28 21.64 27.24
N GLN A 1011 -8.64 21.72 28.42
CA GLN A 1011 -9.23 21.31 29.71
C GLN A 1011 -9.23 22.44 30.75
N ALA A 1012 -8.16 23.22 30.85
CA ALA A 1012 -8.16 24.45 31.64
C ALA A 1012 -8.75 25.60 30.80
N ASN A 1013 -9.50 26.51 31.41
CA ASN A 1013 -10.04 27.69 30.72
C ASN A 1013 -8.96 28.77 30.52
N LEU A 1014 -7.92 28.44 29.76
CA LEU A 1014 -6.73 29.25 29.50
C LEU A 1014 -6.48 29.43 28.00
N PHE A 1015 -5.94 30.58 27.63
CA PHE A 1015 -5.36 30.80 26.30
C PHE A 1015 -4.07 31.63 26.39
N ALA A 1016 -3.15 31.40 25.46
CA ALA A 1016 -1.86 32.07 25.39
C ALA A 1016 -1.68 32.68 24.00
N CYS A 1017 -1.20 33.93 23.95
CA CYS A 1017 -0.97 34.65 22.70
C CYS A 1017 0.48 35.14 22.59
N GLY A 1018 1.09 34.87 21.44
CA GLY A 1018 2.43 35.32 21.08
C GLY A 1018 2.35 36.59 20.25
N SER A 1019 3.21 37.56 20.53
CA SER A 1019 3.28 38.81 19.77
C SER A 1019 4.55 38.92 18.92
N MET A 1020 4.47 39.72 17.85
CA MET A 1020 5.66 40.22 17.13
C MET A 1020 6.65 40.91 18.07
N ASN A 1021 6.15 41.53 19.15
CA ASN A 1021 6.94 42.28 20.13
C ASN A 1021 7.57 41.41 21.23
N GLN A 1022 7.89 40.14 20.92
CA GLN A 1022 8.80 39.29 21.71
C GLN A 1022 8.32 38.98 23.14
N PHE A 1023 7.00 38.98 23.37
CA PHE A 1023 6.37 38.58 24.62
C PHE A 1023 5.28 37.53 24.38
N THR A 1024 5.02 36.71 25.41
CA THR A 1024 3.93 35.74 25.45
C THR A 1024 3.00 36.08 26.61
N ALA A 1025 1.78 36.52 26.30
CA ALA A 1025 0.77 36.86 27.31
C ALA A 1025 -0.22 35.68 27.49
N ILE A 1026 -0.51 35.36 28.75
CA ILE A 1026 -1.33 34.21 29.16
C ILE A 1026 -2.54 34.74 29.92
N TYR A 1027 -3.73 34.33 29.49
CA TYR A 1027 -5.01 34.79 30.01
C TYR A 1027 -5.87 33.61 30.47
N ASN A 1028 -6.79 33.86 31.39
CA ASN A 1028 -7.95 32.97 31.59
C ASN A 1028 -9.09 33.34 30.63
N GLY A 1029 -10.09 32.44 30.49
CA GLY A 1029 -11.31 32.71 29.72
C GLY A 1029 -12.19 33.84 30.26
N ASN A 1030 -11.92 34.36 31.46
CA ASN A 1030 -12.52 35.61 31.93
C ASN A 1030 -11.96 36.83 31.19
N GLY A 1031 -10.71 36.76 30.72
CA GLY A 1031 -9.98 37.86 30.08
C GLY A 1031 -8.92 38.50 30.98
N GLU A 1032 -8.73 37.96 32.17
CA GLU A 1032 -7.74 38.43 33.13
C GLU A 1032 -6.35 37.94 32.71
N LEU A 1033 -5.37 38.84 32.71
CA LEU A 1033 -3.97 38.54 32.40
C LEU A 1033 -3.34 37.82 33.59
N ILE A 1034 -3.10 36.51 33.46
CA ILE A 1034 -2.41 35.70 34.47
C ILE A 1034 -0.92 36.04 34.45
N ASN A 1035 -0.32 36.13 33.26
CA ASN A 1035 1.11 36.38 33.13
C ASN A 1035 1.52 36.99 31.78
N ASN A 1036 2.68 37.64 31.75
CA ASN A 1036 3.27 38.23 30.55
C ASN A 1036 4.77 37.92 30.50
N ILE A 1037 5.11 36.78 29.91
CA ILE A 1037 6.49 36.29 29.80
C ILE A 1037 7.22 37.14 28.76
N LYS A 1038 8.25 37.86 29.22
CA LYS A 1038 9.20 38.60 28.40
C LYS A 1038 10.59 38.03 28.63
N TYR A 1039 11.34 37.80 27.54
CA TYR A 1039 12.75 37.41 27.63
C TYR A 1039 13.69 38.59 27.98
N TYR A 1040 13.13 39.80 28.03
CA TYR A 1040 13.83 41.03 28.39
C TYR A 1040 13.67 41.36 29.87
N ASP A 1041 14.55 40.80 30.71
CA ASP A 1041 14.94 41.45 31.97
C ASP A 1041 16.41 41.15 32.31
N GLY A 1042 17.16 42.17 32.73
CA GLY A 1042 18.60 42.10 33.04
C GLY A 1042 19.59 42.43 31.91
N PHE A 1043 20.75 42.98 32.31
CA PHE A 1043 21.82 43.50 31.42
C PHE A 1043 22.52 42.43 30.55
N MET A 1044 22.36 41.15 30.88
CA MET A 1044 22.89 40.00 30.12
C MET A 1044 21.78 39.10 29.55
N GLY A 1045 20.52 39.59 29.52
CA GLY A 1045 19.37 38.84 29.02
C GLY A 1045 19.54 38.40 27.56
N GLN A 1046 19.24 37.13 27.27
CA GLN A 1046 19.27 36.59 25.91
C GLN A 1046 18.19 37.26 25.06
N ARG A 1047 18.57 37.80 23.89
CA ARG A 1047 17.61 38.30 22.91
C ARG A 1047 16.89 37.10 22.30
N VAL A 1048 15.56 37.11 22.36
CA VAL A 1048 14.70 36.09 21.77
C VAL A 1048 13.70 36.78 20.85
N GLY A 1049 13.73 36.42 19.58
CA GLY A 1049 12.91 36.98 18.51
C GLY A 1049 11.41 36.73 18.65
N ALA A 1050 10.65 37.26 17.69
CA ALA A 1050 9.19 37.15 17.68
C ALA A 1050 8.73 35.70 17.86
N ILE A 1051 7.63 35.50 18.58
CA ILE A 1051 7.07 34.16 18.83
C ILE A 1051 6.54 33.59 17.52
N SER A 1052 6.96 32.38 17.15
CA SER A 1052 6.53 31.71 15.92
C SER A 1052 5.38 30.74 16.16
N CYS A 1053 5.39 30.01 17.27
CA CYS A 1053 4.39 29.00 17.61
C CYS A 1053 4.21 28.85 19.13
N LEU A 1054 3.01 28.40 19.50
CA LEU A 1054 2.59 28.11 20.87
C LEU A 1054 1.85 26.77 20.89
N ALA A 1055 2.00 26.00 21.96
CA ALA A 1055 1.22 24.79 22.19
C ALA A 1055 1.02 24.54 23.69
N PHE A 1056 -0.21 24.29 24.11
CA PHE A 1056 -0.51 23.71 25.41
C PHE A 1056 -0.38 22.18 25.37
N HIS A 1057 0.03 21.60 26.50
CA HIS A 1057 -0.09 20.16 26.70
C HIS A 1057 -1.58 19.77 26.87
N PRO A 1058 -2.08 18.66 26.29
CA PRO A 1058 -3.52 18.37 26.24
C PRO A 1058 -4.16 18.04 27.61
N HIS A 1059 -3.35 17.70 28.61
CA HIS A 1059 -3.80 17.46 30.00
C HIS A 1059 -3.16 18.45 31.00
N TRP A 1060 -1.85 18.36 31.25
CA TRP A 1060 -1.14 19.31 32.11
C TRP A 1060 -1.25 20.77 31.64
N PRO A 1061 -1.30 21.76 32.57
CA PRO A 1061 -1.11 23.16 32.24
C PRO A 1061 0.38 23.46 32.02
N HIS A 1062 0.90 22.99 30.89
CA HIS A 1062 2.23 23.30 30.39
C HIS A 1062 2.12 23.99 29.04
N LEU A 1063 2.92 25.04 28.84
CA LEU A 1063 2.92 25.85 27.61
C LEU A 1063 4.31 25.78 26.97
N ALA A 1064 4.39 25.23 25.76
CA ALA A 1064 5.57 25.33 24.91
C ALA A 1064 5.52 26.62 24.10
N VAL A 1065 6.69 27.27 23.97
CA VAL A 1065 6.87 28.53 23.25
C VAL A 1065 8.05 28.39 22.28
N GLY A 1066 7.76 28.49 20.99
CA GLY A 1066 8.76 28.54 19.92
C GLY A 1066 9.02 29.96 19.45
N SER A 1067 10.29 30.28 19.18
CA SER A 1067 10.74 31.61 18.76
C SER A 1067 11.43 31.58 17.40
N ASN A 1068 11.43 32.73 16.70
CA ASN A 1068 12.17 32.89 15.45
C ASN A 1068 13.69 32.73 15.60
N ASP A 1069 14.23 32.82 16.83
CA ASP A 1069 15.67 32.74 17.12
C ASP A 1069 16.12 31.31 17.45
N TYR A 1070 15.43 30.30 16.90
CA TYR A 1070 15.70 28.86 17.04
C TYR A 1070 15.50 28.29 18.46
N TYR A 1071 15.05 29.07 19.45
CA TYR A 1071 14.79 28.56 20.80
C TYR A 1071 13.38 28.01 20.98
N ILE A 1072 13.31 26.89 21.69
CA ILE A 1072 12.10 26.27 22.25
C ILE A 1072 12.21 26.37 23.78
N SER A 1073 11.11 26.70 24.44
CA SER A 1073 10.99 26.62 25.91
C SER A 1073 9.67 26.00 26.35
N VAL A 1074 9.60 25.48 27.57
CA VAL A 1074 8.37 25.02 28.22
C VAL A 1074 8.22 25.66 29.59
N TYR A 1075 7.02 26.17 29.87
CA TYR A 1075 6.64 26.82 31.14
C TYR A 1075 5.57 26.01 31.88
N SER A 1076 5.63 26.03 33.21
CA SER A 1076 4.72 25.32 34.11
C SER A 1076 4.19 26.19 35.27
N VAL A 1077 3.19 25.65 36.00
CA VAL A 1077 2.45 26.33 37.08
C VAL A 1077 3.09 26.13 38.45
N GLU A 1078 3.70 24.98 38.69
CA GLU A 1078 4.30 24.62 39.99
C GLU A 1078 5.82 24.53 39.84
N LYS A 1079 6.57 25.28 40.67
CA LYS A 1079 8.03 25.20 40.67
C LYS A 1079 8.49 23.78 41.00
N ARG A 1080 9.27 23.15 40.12
CA ARG A 1080 10.01 21.93 40.49
C ARG A 1080 10.94 22.28 41.66
N ILE A 1081 10.68 21.68 42.82
CA ILE A 1081 11.65 21.63 43.92
C ILE A 1081 12.83 20.81 43.40
N ARG A 1082 13.98 21.48 43.23
CA ARG A 1082 15.23 20.88 42.73
C ARG A 1082 16.00 20.19 43.85
#